data_AF-A0A1E5WI37-F1
#
_entry.id   AF-A0A1E5WI37-F1
#
_cell.length_a   1.000
_cell.length_b   1.000
_cell.length_c   1.000
_cell.angle_alpha   90.00
_cell.angle_beta   90.00
_cell.angle_gamma   90.00
#
_symmetry.space_group_name_H-M   'P 1'
#
loop_
_entity.id
_entity.type
_entity.pdbx_description
1 polymer ?
#
loop_
_entity_poly.entity_id
_entity_poly.type
_entity_poly.pdbx_seq_one_letter_code
_entity_poly.pdbx_strand_id
1 'polypeptide(L)'
;MTGGGSSTRRPAAAARSRGRPSDASEPEPDVRRAAAAAARRRGRGDHGPLRLLDISPRTLALLGIAVVSVAFVAYTSGWWEEVEAEGAATLRTVMRSVTPLPAPRMMDLPQFQGDHKESLYWGTYRPNVYLGIRSRTPLSLIAGLMWIGLKNGQYFLRHVCQDSDELSTYGWTAHDGRDYGHQVLVDHGLLLTTSFLKEKGEGSGYGGDWAVRLDANSERTIWKFTELDSNQQAMQTGNLNLPDMTEDSSNIMVYQVSIKAPAQIDIVFLSGSASKNPTIEERVSKLTGPMLSARLESKQKEFEERYDQIFNLNNKIDSKELSVGRAALSNLLGGVGYFYGQSKIALPKGFTQKSGDKYIPYWPAALYTAVPSRSFFPRGFLWDEGFHQLVIWRWDVHISMDIIGHWLDLLNSDGWIPREQILGAEALSKVPEEFVLQYASNGNPPTLFLAIRDLASGIHAKQFSDDEAEKISTFLERAYIRLNSWFQWFNSTQSGKYEGTFYWHGRDNMTTRELNPKTLTSGLDDYPRASHPNDEERHVDLRCWMLLATNCIRSIAEFLKMDSALEKDYYKMSNQLSDFGTLNKLHLDDKIGAYFDYGNHTEKVRLRWYDVQDRDTMRRELLRETLQPPQLQLVPHVGYVSLFPFMMGAIPPVCSVLLSVCLSLQ
;
A
#
# COMPACT_ATOMS: atom_id res chain seq x y z
N MET A 1 -3.37 6.93 51.09
CA MET A 1 -3.82 6.32 52.37
C MET A 1 -4.52 5.01 51.98
N THR A 2 -3.96 3.81 52.20
CA THR A 2 -3.75 3.05 53.48
C THR A 2 -5.07 2.68 54.15
N GLY A 3 -5.43 1.42 54.46
CA GLY A 3 -4.85 0.07 54.29
C GLY A 3 -5.95 -0.98 54.57
N GLY A 4 -5.76 -2.29 54.84
CA GLY A 4 -4.58 -3.17 54.94
C GLY A 4 -4.80 -4.35 55.93
N GLY A 5 -4.35 -5.58 55.62
CA GLY A 5 -4.36 -6.78 56.51
C GLY A 5 -4.67 -8.10 55.73
N SER A 6 -3.89 -9.19 55.73
CA SER A 6 -3.12 -9.97 56.74
C SER A 6 -4.01 -10.88 57.63
N SER A 7 -3.97 -12.23 57.68
CA SER A 7 -2.92 -13.29 57.68
C SER A 7 -2.34 -13.62 59.08
N THR A 8 -1.97 -14.85 59.50
CA THR A 8 -1.68 -16.16 58.82
C THR A 8 -2.59 -17.32 59.33
N ARG A 9 -2.28 -18.62 59.65
CA ARG A 9 -1.07 -19.49 59.83
C ARG A 9 -1.42 -21.01 59.78
N ARG A 10 -0.54 -21.93 60.26
CA ARG A 10 -0.72 -23.41 60.46
C ARG A 10 -0.14 -23.87 61.82
N PRO A 11 -0.57 -25.01 62.41
CA PRO A 11 0.19 -26.30 62.47
C PRO A 11 -0.66 -27.52 61.96
N ALA A 12 -0.31 -28.82 61.88
CA ALA A 12 0.78 -29.74 62.33
C ALA A 12 0.61 -30.45 63.71
N ALA A 13 0.91 -31.76 63.95
CA ALA A 13 1.21 -32.96 63.12
C ALA A 13 1.22 -34.27 63.99
N ALA A 14 1.57 -35.45 63.41
CA ALA A 14 1.91 -36.78 64.03
C ALA A 14 0.76 -37.69 64.59
N ALA A 15 0.85 -39.03 64.76
CA ALA A 15 1.67 -40.12 64.13
C ALA A 15 1.24 -41.56 64.62
N ARG A 16 1.66 -42.64 63.90
CA ARG A 16 1.74 -44.09 64.31
C ARG A 16 0.40 -44.87 64.54
N SER A 17 0.27 -46.22 64.49
CA SER A 17 1.09 -47.32 63.90
C SER A 17 0.42 -48.73 63.96
N ARG A 18 0.78 -49.64 63.03
CA ARG A 18 0.75 -51.15 63.07
C ARG A 18 -0.60 -51.93 63.10
N GLY A 19 -0.63 -53.03 62.33
CA GLY A 19 -1.55 -54.17 62.45
C GLY A 19 -1.28 -55.27 61.41
N ARG A 20 -1.18 -56.56 61.81
CA ARG A 20 -1.05 -57.78 60.96
C ARG A 20 -1.27 -59.04 61.82
N PRO A 21 -1.95 -60.09 61.35
CA PRO A 21 -1.32 -61.44 61.22
C PRO A 21 -1.80 -62.22 59.96
N SER A 22 -0.93 -63.04 59.32
CA SER A 22 -0.87 -64.54 59.34
C SER A 22 -1.70 -65.18 58.19
N ASP A 23 -1.53 -66.45 57.75
CA ASP A 23 -0.84 -67.62 58.30
C ASP A 23 -0.14 -68.54 57.27
N ALA A 24 0.86 -69.29 57.75
CA ALA A 24 1.33 -70.66 57.37
C ALA A 24 1.72 -71.01 55.89
N SER A 25 2.52 -72.07 55.60
CA SER A 25 3.15 -73.11 56.45
C SER A 25 4.55 -73.55 55.93
N GLU A 26 5.42 -73.94 56.87
CA GLU A 26 6.67 -74.72 56.67
C GLU A 26 6.37 -76.26 56.67
N PRO A 27 7.32 -77.25 56.56
CA PRO A 27 8.70 -77.25 57.06
C PRO A 27 9.83 -77.92 56.21
N GLU A 28 11.05 -77.79 56.72
CA GLU A 28 12.31 -78.50 56.37
C GLU A 28 12.41 -79.84 57.21
N PRO A 29 13.56 -80.55 57.50
CA PRO A 29 15.00 -80.20 57.35
C PRO A 29 16.04 -81.31 56.96
N ASP A 30 17.29 -80.85 56.72
CA ASP A 30 18.62 -81.43 57.10
C ASP A 30 19.26 -82.69 56.42
N VAL A 31 20.59 -82.80 56.64
CA VAL A 31 21.50 -83.97 56.74
C VAL A 31 22.61 -84.20 55.67
N ARG A 32 23.65 -83.35 55.75
CA ARG A 32 25.10 -83.67 55.96
C ARG A 32 25.99 -84.49 54.96
N ARG A 33 27.23 -83.95 54.84
CA ARG A 33 28.59 -84.61 54.88
C ARG A 33 29.26 -85.25 53.63
N ALA A 34 30.25 -84.51 53.11
CA ALA A 34 31.70 -84.76 53.24
C ALA A 34 32.51 -85.73 52.31
N ALA A 35 33.68 -85.20 51.91
CA ALA A 35 35.02 -85.83 51.82
C ALA A 35 35.57 -86.54 50.54
N ALA A 36 36.87 -86.25 50.33
CA ALA A 36 37.95 -87.12 49.83
C ALA A 36 38.19 -87.40 48.31
N ALA A 37 39.31 -86.84 47.84
CA ALA A 37 40.46 -87.54 47.21
C ALA A 37 40.44 -88.07 45.74
N ALA A 38 41.33 -87.47 44.94
CA ALA A 38 42.31 -88.08 44.00
C ALA A 38 41.88 -89.11 42.92
N ALA A 39 42.20 -88.81 41.64
CA ALA A 39 43.40 -89.38 40.98
C ALA A 39 43.67 -88.88 39.53
N ARG A 40 44.96 -88.91 39.18
CA ARG A 40 45.62 -88.65 37.88
C ARG A 40 44.90 -89.16 36.61
N ARG A 41 45.00 -88.38 35.51
CA ARG A 41 45.73 -88.79 34.28
C ARG A 41 46.05 -87.60 33.35
N ARG A 42 46.90 -87.84 32.33
CA ARG A 42 47.48 -86.84 31.40
C ARG A 42 46.59 -86.56 30.19
N GLY A 43 46.60 -85.32 29.71
CA GLY A 43 46.18 -84.88 28.37
C GLY A 43 46.93 -83.60 28.01
N ARG A 44 47.17 -83.33 26.71
CA ARG A 44 47.97 -82.18 26.23
C ARG A 44 47.40 -81.68 24.89
N GLY A 45 47.33 -80.36 24.73
CA GLY A 45 46.55 -79.69 23.67
C GLY A 45 45.27 -79.07 24.25
N ASP A 46 44.75 -77.95 23.75
CA ASP A 46 45.25 -77.13 22.62
C ASP A 46 44.93 -75.63 22.80
N HIS A 47 45.31 -74.80 21.84
CA HIS A 47 45.23 -73.33 21.87
C HIS A 47 43.84 -72.76 22.22
N GLY A 48 43.80 -71.75 23.10
CA GLY A 48 42.59 -71.02 23.47
C GLY A 48 42.59 -69.57 22.98
N PRO A 49 41.49 -69.06 22.39
CA PRO A 49 41.27 -67.63 22.18
C PRO A 49 40.73 -66.95 23.46
N LEU A 50 41.01 -65.66 23.62
CA LEU A 50 40.44 -64.84 24.70
C LEU A 50 38.93 -64.67 24.48
N ARG A 51 38.11 -65.07 25.46
CA ARG A 51 36.67 -64.77 25.45
C ARG A 51 36.45 -63.29 25.74
N LEU A 52 35.86 -62.57 24.80
CA LEU A 52 35.18 -61.31 25.12
C LEU A 52 33.90 -61.63 25.89
N LEU A 53 33.76 -60.96 27.04
CA LEU A 53 32.50 -60.55 27.68
C LEU A 53 31.24 -61.39 27.37
N ASP A 54 30.90 -62.33 28.27
CA ASP A 54 29.58 -62.98 28.32
C ASP A 54 28.49 -61.97 28.75
N ILE A 55 28.08 -61.07 27.85
CA ILE A 55 26.98 -60.12 28.06
C ILE A 55 25.64 -60.83 27.85
N SER A 56 24.78 -60.86 28.88
CA SER A 56 23.49 -61.55 28.76
C SER A 56 22.58 -60.93 27.69
N PRO A 57 21.73 -61.71 27.00
CA PRO A 57 20.79 -61.16 26.02
C PRO A 57 19.86 -60.08 26.58
N ARG A 58 19.52 -60.15 27.88
CA ARG A 58 18.74 -59.11 28.58
C ARG A 58 19.54 -57.82 28.75
N THR A 59 20.84 -57.92 29.04
CA THR A 59 21.73 -56.77 29.17
C THR A 59 21.97 -56.10 27.81
N LEU A 60 22.13 -56.88 26.74
CA LEU A 60 22.20 -56.38 25.36
C LEU A 60 20.89 -55.70 24.93
N ALA A 61 19.73 -56.29 25.23
CA ALA A 61 18.43 -55.68 24.95
C ALA A 61 18.23 -54.37 25.74
N LEU A 62 18.62 -54.32 27.01
CA LEU A 62 18.56 -53.09 27.82
C LEU A 62 19.52 -52.01 27.31
N LEU A 63 20.74 -52.36 26.85
CA LEU A 63 21.62 -51.41 26.17
C LEU A 63 21.00 -50.90 24.87
N GLY A 64 20.41 -51.78 24.05
CA GLY A 64 19.74 -51.42 22.81
C GLY A 64 18.58 -50.45 23.04
N ILE A 65 17.73 -50.72 24.04
CA ILE A 65 16.64 -49.83 24.46
C ILE A 65 17.21 -48.50 24.96
N ALA A 66 18.25 -48.50 25.79
CA ALA A 66 18.88 -47.27 26.28
C ALA A 66 19.48 -46.42 25.15
N VAL A 67 20.16 -47.04 24.17
CA VAL A 67 20.70 -46.34 22.99
C VAL A 67 19.58 -45.78 22.12
N VAL A 68 18.49 -46.53 21.89
CA VAL A 68 17.31 -46.05 21.16
C VAL A 68 16.61 -44.91 21.91
N SER A 69 16.49 -44.98 23.24
CA SER A 69 15.93 -43.88 24.05
C SER A 69 16.81 -42.63 24.02
N VAL A 70 18.13 -42.76 24.11
CA VAL A 70 19.06 -41.63 24.00
C VAL A 70 19.04 -41.03 22.59
N ALA A 71 19.02 -41.86 21.54
CA ALA A 71 18.90 -41.40 20.16
C ALA A 71 17.55 -40.72 19.89
N PHE A 72 16.45 -41.25 20.45
CA PHE A 72 15.13 -40.63 20.35
C PHE A 72 15.09 -39.29 21.08
N VAL A 73 15.60 -39.20 22.32
CA VAL A 73 15.70 -37.92 23.05
C VAL A 73 16.54 -36.93 22.27
N ALA A 74 17.75 -37.29 21.84
CA ALA A 74 18.62 -36.40 21.06
C ALA A 74 17.98 -35.93 19.74
N TYR A 75 17.30 -36.83 19.01
CA TYR A 75 16.54 -36.49 17.81
C TYR A 75 15.40 -35.52 18.10
N THR A 76 14.59 -35.79 19.14
CA THR A 76 13.51 -34.86 19.52
C THR A 76 14.03 -33.52 20.02
N SER A 77 15.11 -33.49 20.80
CA SER A 77 15.73 -32.24 21.27
C SER A 77 16.27 -31.41 20.12
N GLY A 78 16.99 -32.02 19.17
CA GLY A 78 17.44 -31.32 17.95
C GLY A 78 16.27 -30.78 17.13
N TRP A 79 15.20 -31.57 16.98
CA TRP A 79 13.99 -31.14 16.27
C TRP A 79 13.24 -30.01 17.01
N TRP A 80 13.22 -30.00 18.34
CA TRP A 80 12.70 -28.89 19.13
C TRP A 80 13.57 -27.63 18.99
N GLU A 81 14.90 -27.76 19.01
CA GLU A 81 15.83 -26.63 18.77
C GLU A 81 15.69 -26.06 17.35
N GLU A 82 15.51 -26.91 16.33
CA GLU A 82 15.22 -26.50 14.95
C GLU A 82 13.88 -25.75 14.86
N VAL A 83 12.80 -26.27 15.46
CA VAL A 83 11.47 -25.64 15.47
C VAL A 83 11.46 -24.32 16.26
N GLU A 84 12.18 -24.22 17.39
CA GLU A 84 12.36 -22.95 18.11
C GLU A 84 13.19 -21.96 17.30
N ALA A 85 14.23 -22.40 16.59
CA ALA A 85 15.05 -21.55 15.73
C ALA A 85 14.26 -21.01 14.52
N GLU A 86 13.48 -21.85 13.83
CA GLU A 86 12.58 -21.45 12.73
C GLU A 86 11.49 -20.49 13.21
N GLY A 87 10.89 -20.77 14.37
CA GLY A 87 9.91 -19.89 15.01
C GLY A 87 10.51 -18.53 15.37
N ALA A 88 11.72 -18.51 15.95
CA ALA A 88 12.43 -17.28 16.30
C ALA A 88 12.99 -16.54 15.06
N ALA A 89 13.23 -17.22 13.94
CA ALA A 89 13.58 -16.60 12.66
C ALA A 89 12.35 -15.95 12.02
N THR A 90 11.24 -16.69 11.94
CA THR A 90 9.98 -16.19 11.37
C THR A 90 9.44 -15.01 12.17
N LEU A 91 9.49 -15.06 13.50
CA LEU A 91 9.12 -13.94 14.34
C LEU A 91 10.03 -12.72 14.14
N ARG A 92 11.34 -12.91 13.91
CA ARG A 92 12.25 -11.81 13.54
C ARG A 92 11.87 -11.18 12.19
N THR A 93 11.55 -11.98 11.17
CA THR A 93 11.09 -11.50 9.86
C THR A 93 9.77 -10.72 9.97
N VAL A 94 8.79 -11.24 10.73
CA VAL A 94 7.49 -10.57 10.95
C VAL A 94 7.66 -9.26 11.74
N MET A 95 8.55 -9.21 12.73
CA MET A 95 8.81 -7.97 13.47
C MET A 95 9.54 -6.93 12.61
N ARG A 96 10.51 -7.35 11.79
CA ARG A 96 11.21 -6.46 10.84
C ARG A 96 10.26 -5.87 9.80
N SER A 97 9.29 -6.65 9.32
CA SER A 97 8.35 -6.20 8.31
C SER A 97 7.35 -5.14 8.81
N VAL A 98 7.18 -4.97 10.13
CA VAL A 98 6.37 -3.89 10.76
C VAL A 98 7.19 -2.90 11.60
N THR A 99 8.52 -2.94 11.50
CA THR A 99 9.41 -1.95 12.15
C THR A 99 9.79 -0.87 11.11
N PRO A 100 9.75 0.45 11.41
CA PRO A 100 10.20 1.48 10.48
C PRO A 100 11.66 1.30 10.03
N LEU A 101 12.00 1.76 8.83
CA LEU A 101 13.40 1.83 8.40
C LEU A 101 14.21 2.73 9.35
N PRO A 102 15.33 2.24 9.95
CA PRO A 102 16.15 2.99 10.90
C PRO A 102 17.06 4.01 10.19
N ALA A 103 16.43 4.96 9.51
CA ALA A 103 17.08 6.07 8.81
C ALA A 103 16.37 7.39 9.19
N PRO A 104 17.06 8.56 9.14
CA PRO A 104 16.41 9.85 9.30
C PRO A 104 15.18 9.98 8.40
N ARG A 105 14.13 10.65 8.89
CA ARG A 105 12.89 10.80 8.12
C ARG A 105 13.08 11.79 6.97
N MET A 106 12.27 11.62 5.94
CA MET A 106 12.07 12.67 4.94
C MET A 106 11.36 13.86 5.57
N MET A 107 10.31 13.61 6.36
CA MET A 107 9.47 14.67 6.92
C MET A 107 10.08 15.43 8.10
N ASP A 108 11.32 15.12 8.47
CA ASP A 108 12.15 15.91 9.40
C ASP A 108 13.08 16.91 8.67
N LEU A 109 13.00 17.03 7.33
CA LEU A 109 13.76 18.03 6.58
C LEU A 109 13.27 19.47 6.90
N PRO A 110 14.17 20.46 7.00
CA PRO A 110 13.81 21.85 7.28
C PRO A 110 12.83 22.45 6.27
N GLN A 111 12.97 22.11 4.98
CA GLN A 111 12.09 22.57 3.90
C GLN A 111 10.62 22.12 4.04
N PHE A 112 10.33 21.15 4.91
CA PHE A 112 8.97 20.70 5.24
C PHE A 112 8.48 21.18 6.62
N GLN A 113 9.22 22.09 7.28
CA GLN A 113 8.79 22.77 8.50
C GLN A 113 8.34 24.21 8.20
N GLY A 114 8.18 25.04 9.25
CA GLY A 114 7.91 26.48 9.13
C GLY A 114 6.72 26.80 8.24
N ASP A 115 6.90 27.80 7.36
CA ASP A 115 5.86 28.30 6.47
C ASP A 115 5.39 27.29 5.43
N HIS A 116 6.23 26.32 4.97
CA HIS A 116 5.74 25.26 4.06
C HIS A 116 4.69 24.40 4.78
N LYS A 117 5.03 23.91 5.97
CA LYS A 117 4.14 23.11 6.83
C LYS A 117 2.86 23.84 7.18
N GLU A 118 2.97 25.14 7.46
CA GLU A 118 1.84 25.98 7.83
C GLU A 118 0.96 26.31 6.62
N SER A 119 1.55 26.68 5.47
CA SER A 119 0.82 26.97 4.23
C SER A 119 -0.01 25.78 3.75
N LEU A 120 0.46 24.55 3.99
CA LEU A 120 -0.27 23.32 3.71
C LEU A 120 -1.04 22.77 4.91
N TYR A 121 -1.14 23.48 6.05
CA TYR A 121 -1.75 22.90 7.25
C TYR A 121 -3.23 22.56 7.05
N TRP A 122 -4.02 23.48 6.48
CA TRP A 122 -5.42 23.28 6.08
C TRP A 122 -5.55 22.97 4.59
N GLY A 123 -6.54 22.16 4.21
CA GLY A 123 -6.93 22.01 2.80
C GLY A 123 -8.10 21.05 2.60
N THR A 124 -8.44 20.84 1.34
CA THR A 124 -9.53 19.96 0.85
C THR A 124 -9.21 18.45 0.98
N TYR A 125 -8.44 18.07 2.01
CA TYR A 125 -7.69 16.82 2.10
C TYR A 125 -8.55 15.59 2.50
N ARG A 126 -9.83 15.57 2.10
CA ARG A 126 -10.76 14.42 2.21
C ARG A 126 -11.36 14.12 0.82
N PRO A 127 -10.59 13.53 -0.11
CA PRO A 127 -11.00 13.38 -1.51
C PRO A 127 -12.19 12.43 -1.74
N ASN A 128 -12.48 11.58 -0.75
CA ASN A 128 -13.64 10.67 -0.67
C ASN A 128 -15.01 11.38 -0.59
N VAL A 129 -15.06 12.67 -0.26
CA VAL A 129 -16.30 13.46 -0.18
C VAL A 129 -16.34 14.57 -1.22
N TYR A 130 -17.55 15.00 -1.59
CA TYR A 130 -17.76 16.03 -2.62
C TYR A 130 -17.09 17.36 -2.23
N LEU A 131 -17.21 17.77 -0.97
CA LEU A 131 -16.33 18.76 -0.36
C LEU A 131 -16.04 18.34 1.09
N GLY A 132 -14.76 18.30 1.45
CA GLY A 132 -14.31 17.98 2.80
C GLY A 132 -13.00 18.66 3.13
N ILE A 133 -12.96 19.36 4.25
CA ILE A 133 -11.80 20.12 4.72
C ILE A 133 -11.29 19.49 6.00
N ARG A 134 -9.97 19.34 6.10
CA ARG A 134 -9.27 18.92 7.32
C ARG A 134 -7.89 19.57 7.37
N SER A 135 -7.25 19.48 8.53
CA SER A 135 -5.84 19.81 8.67
C SER A 135 -4.95 18.56 8.64
N ARG A 136 -3.66 18.77 8.32
CA ARG A 136 -2.60 17.75 8.23
C ARG A 136 -2.09 17.32 9.61
N THR A 137 -3.02 16.86 10.46
CA THR A 137 -2.77 16.33 11.81
C THR A 137 -3.61 15.07 12.06
N PRO A 138 -3.11 14.11 12.86
CA PRO A 138 -3.87 12.93 13.30
C PRO A 138 -5.19 13.29 13.98
N LEU A 139 -5.19 14.33 14.82
CA LEU A 139 -6.36 14.86 15.50
C LEU A 139 -6.71 16.20 14.84
N SER A 140 -7.67 16.15 13.93
CA SER A 140 -8.11 17.28 13.10
C SER A 140 -9.57 17.59 13.36
N LEU A 141 -9.92 18.89 13.39
CA LEU A 141 -11.29 19.30 13.10
C LEU A 141 -11.59 18.93 11.64
N ILE A 142 -12.71 18.28 11.39
CA ILE A 142 -13.18 17.88 10.07
C ILE A 142 -14.43 18.69 9.74
N ALA A 143 -14.44 19.31 8.56
CA ALA A 143 -15.62 19.91 7.95
C ALA A 143 -15.95 19.20 6.64
N GLY A 144 -17.18 19.35 6.16
CA GLY A 144 -17.62 18.82 4.88
C GLY A 144 -19.02 19.27 4.52
N LEU A 145 -19.37 19.12 3.25
CA LEU A 145 -20.68 19.48 2.70
C LEU A 145 -21.56 18.26 2.54
N MET A 146 -22.85 18.42 2.83
CA MET A 146 -23.92 17.51 2.44
C MET A 146 -25.08 18.34 1.87
N TRP A 147 -25.77 17.80 0.87
CA TRP A 147 -27.01 18.40 0.34
C TRP A 147 -28.01 17.30 -0.02
N ILE A 148 -29.28 17.66 -0.16
CA ILE A 148 -30.34 16.74 -0.59
C ILE A 148 -30.59 16.98 -2.08
N GLY A 149 -30.15 16.03 -2.91
CA GLY A 149 -30.47 15.98 -4.34
C GLY A 149 -31.84 15.35 -4.62
N LEU A 150 -32.36 15.57 -5.82
CA LEU A 150 -33.62 15.00 -6.31
C LEU A 150 -33.36 14.18 -7.57
N LYS A 151 -33.46 12.85 -7.48
CA LYS A 151 -33.24 11.92 -8.60
C LYS A 151 -34.50 11.08 -8.80
N ASN A 152 -35.07 11.09 -10.00
CA ASN A 152 -36.31 10.37 -10.35
C ASN A 152 -37.49 10.60 -9.38
N GLY A 153 -37.61 11.83 -8.83
CA GLY A 153 -38.65 12.19 -7.86
C GLY A 153 -38.40 11.72 -6.42
N GLN A 154 -37.24 11.11 -6.14
CA GLN A 154 -36.84 10.69 -4.79
C GLN A 154 -35.69 11.57 -4.26
N TYR A 155 -35.68 11.80 -2.95
CA TYR A 155 -34.65 12.57 -2.27
C TYR A 155 -33.43 11.70 -1.90
N PHE A 156 -32.23 12.17 -2.19
CA PHE A 156 -30.97 11.49 -1.87
C PHE A 156 -30.01 12.44 -1.15
N LEU A 157 -29.46 12.03 0.00
CA LEU A 157 -28.44 12.78 0.71
C LEU A 157 -27.07 12.54 0.05
N ARG A 158 -26.52 13.57 -0.59
CA ARG A 158 -25.17 13.56 -1.16
C ARG A 158 -24.13 13.94 -0.10
N HIS A 159 -22.99 13.26 -0.09
CA HIS A 159 -21.87 13.53 0.83
C HIS A 159 -20.56 12.92 0.31
N VAL A 160 -20.56 11.61 0.13
CA VAL A 160 -19.44 10.78 -0.32
C VAL A 160 -19.50 10.62 -1.83
N CYS A 161 -18.39 10.82 -2.54
CA CYS A 161 -18.29 10.67 -4.00
C CYS A 161 -18.71 9.25 -4.42
N GLN A 162 -19.77 9.13 -5.22
CA GLN A 162 -20.29 7.85 -5.72
C GLN A 162 -20.84 7.98 -7.13
N ASP A 163 -20.38 7.13 -8.05
CA ASP A 163 -20.87 7.08 -9.43
C ASP A 163 -22.38 6.77 -9.50
N SER A 164 -22.91 6.01 -8.54
CA SER A 164 -24.34 5.72 -8.37
C SER A 164 -25.20 6.94 -7.98
N ASP A 165 -24.61 8.07 -7.59
CA ASP A 165 -25.36 9.31 -7.42
C ASP A 165 -25.85 9.86 -8.78
N GLU A 166 -25.17 9.52 -9.88
CA GLU A 166 -25.45 9.95 -11.27
C GLU A 166 -25.50 11.48 -11.43
N LEU A 167 -24.54 12.20 -10.82
CA LEU A 167 -24.27 13.60 -11.18
C LEU A 167 -23.79 13.68 -12.64
N SER A 168 -24.29 14.63 -13.43
CA SER A 168 -23.90 14.77 -14.84
C SER A 168 -22.49 15.38 -15.00
N THR A 169 -22.00 16.07 -13.97
CA THR A 169 -20.60 16.51 -13.81
C THR A 169 -20.32 16.72 -12.33
N TYR A 170 -19.14 16.31 -11.86
CA TYR A 170 -18.54 16.90 -10.65
C TYR A 170 -17.02 16.97 -10.80
N GLY A 171 -16.40 18.06 -10.34
CA GLY A 171 -14.95 18.18 -10.36
C GLY A 171 -14.42 19.60 -10.17
N TRP A 172 -13.14 19.68 -9.81
CA TRP A 172 -12.39 20.94 -9.73
C TRP A 172 -12.08 21.47 -11.13
N THR A 173 -12.43 22.71 -11.42
CA THR A 173 -12.06 23.39 -12.69
C THR A 173 -10.83 24.27 -12.51
N ALA A 174 -10.58 24.71 -11.27
CA ALA A 174 -9.34 25.31 -10.81
C ALA A 174 -9.03 24.78 -9.39
N HIS A 175 -7.78 24.40 -9.11
CA HIS A 175 -7.29 24.09 -7.77
C HIS A 175 -5.77 24.20 -7.76
N ASP A 176 -5.20 25.01 -6.87
CA ASP A 176 -3.76 25.31 -6.87
C ASP A 176 -2.94 24.34 -5.99
N GLY A 177 -3.59 23.48 -5.21
CA GLY A 177 -2.97 22.61 -4.21
C GLY A 177 -2.53 23.32 -2.92
N ARG A 178 -2.60 24.66 -2.86
CA ARG A 178 -2.24 25.48 -1.69
C ARG A 178 -3.46 26.21 -1.14
N ASP A 179 -3.82 27.38 -1.64
CA ASP A 179 -4.78 28.30 -1.01
C ASP A 179 -6.12 28.50 -1.74
N TYR A 180 -6.30 27.92 -2.93
CA TYR A 180 -7.48 28.15 -3.77
C TYR A 180 -8.04 26.89 -4.45
N GLY A 181 -9.36 26.82 -4.57
CA GLY A 181 -10.01 25.94 -5.53
C GLY A 181 -11.45 26.33 -5.85
N HIS A 182 -11.88 26.03 -7.08
CA HIS A 182 -13.25 26.15 -7.54
C HIS A 182 -13.69 24.82 -8.18
N GLN A 183 -14.80 24.27 -7.69
CA GLN A 183 -15.39 23.01 -8.15
C GLN A 183 -16.84 23.23 -8.56
N VAL A 184 -17.21 22.58 -9.66
CA VAL A 184 -18.57 22.54 -10.20
C VAL A 184 -19.16 21.16 -9.92
N LEU A 185 -20.43 21.13 -9.51
CA LEU A 185 -21.24 19.92 -9.36
C LEU A 185 -22.61 20.15 -10.02
N VAL A 186 -23.09 19.18 -10.79
CA VAL A 186 -24.41 19.22 -11.45
C VAL A 186 -25.19 17.97 -11.09
N ASP A 187 -26.23 18.16 -10.28
CA ASP A 187 -27.02 17.11 -9.64
C ASP A 187 -28.50 17.24 -10.04
N HIS A 188 -28.89 16.56 -11.13
CA HIS A 188 -30.28 16.48 -11.64
C HIS A 188 -31.02 17.83 -11.73
N GLY A 189 -30.37 18.84 -12.33
CA GLY A 189 -30.91 20.20 -12.52
C GLY A 189 -30.55 21.20 -11.42
N LEU A 190 -29.86 20.77 -10.36
CA LEU A 190 -29.16 21.67 -9.43
C LEU A 190 -27.72 21.88 -9.92
N LEU A 191 -27.37 23.12 -10.26
CA LEU A 191 -25.98 23.57 -10.41
C LEU A 191 -25.49 24.08 -9.05
N LEU A 192 -24.50 23.41 -8.47
CA LEU A 192 -23.84 23.77 -7.23
C LEU A 192 -22.37 24.03 -7.51
N THR A 193 -21.86 25.22 -7.17
CA THR A 193 -20.41 25.49 -7.19
C THR A 193 -19.88 25.68 -5.78
N THR A 194 -18.72 25.08 -5.50
CA THR A 194 -18.03 25.18 -4.22
C THR A 194 -16.67 25.84 -4.44
N SER A 195 -16.45 27.01 -3.84
CA SER A 195 -15.18 27.73 -3.90
C SER A 195 -14.51 27.74 -2.53
N PHE A 196 -13.23 27.40 -2.48
CA PHE A 196 -12.40 27.36 -1.28
C PHE A 196 -11.30 28.42 -1.37
N LEU A 197 -11.07 29.15 -0.26
CA LEU A 197 -10.00 30.13 -0.12
C LEU A 197 -9.37 30.00 1.28
N LYS A 198 -8.03 30.08 1.37
CA LYS A 198 -7.32 30.35 2.64
C LYS A 198 -6.74 31.76 2.67
N GLU A 199 -6.60 32.31 3.87
CA GLU A 199 -5.89 33.57 4.13
C GLU A 199 -5.10 33.46 5.44
N LYS A 200 -3.86 33.98 5.47
CA LYS A 200 -3.09 34.19 6.70
C LYS A 200 -2.94 35.70 6.92
N GLY A 201 -3.57 36.23 7.95
CA GLY A 201 -3.57 37.66 8.27
C GLY A 201 -3.23 37.95 9.74
N GLU A 202 -3.30 39.24 10.11
CA GLU A 202 -3.05 39.65 11.50
C GLU A 202 -4.11 39.06 12.46
N GLY A 203 -3.63 38.40 13.51
CA GLY A 203 -4.49 37.70 14.48
C GLY A 203 -5.02 36.34 14.02
N SER A 204 -4.69 35.86 12.81
CA SER A 204 -4.85 34.45 12.44
C SER A 204 -3.89 33.58 13.28
N GLY A 205 -4.36 32.37 13.64
CA GLY A 205 -3.54 31.32 14.26
C GLY A 205 -2.86 30.43 13.22
N TYR A 206 -2.25 29.34 13.72
CA TYR A 206 -1.46 28.43 12.88
C TYR A 206 -2.29 27.82 11.73
N GLY A 207 -1.79 28.01 10.51
CA GLY A 207 -2.39 27.53 9.27
C GLY A 207 -3.36 28.50 8.61
N GLY A 208 -3.59 29.67 9.22
CA GLY A 208 -4.50 30.68 8.72
C GLY A 208 -5.98 30.38 8.90
N ASP A 209 -6.78 31.27 8.32
CA ASP A 209 -8.23 31.22 8.22
C ASP A 209 -8.65 30.64 6.87
N TRP A 210 -9.89 30.18 6.76
CA TRP A 210 -10.43 29.71 5.48
C TRP A 210 -11.91 30.03 5.30
N ALA A 211 -12.31 30.15 4.04
CA ALA A 211 -13.68 30.35 3.62
C ALA A 211 -14.09 29.28 2.60
N VAL A 212 -15.36 28.87 2.68
CA VAL A 212 -16.06 28.14 1.63
C VAL A 212 -17.23 28.99 1.18
N ARG A 213 -17.30 29.29 -0.12
CA ARG A 213 -18.51 29.79 -0.77
C ARG A 213 -19.25 28.65 -1.44
N LEU A 214 -20.56 28.60 -1.24
CA LEU A 214 -21.51 27.72 -1.92
C LEU A 214 -22.44 28.59 -2.76
N ASP A 215 -22.47 28.40 -4.08
CA ASP A 215 -23.48 29.01 -4.95
C ASP A 215 -24.39 27.92 -5.50
N ALA A 216 -25.69 28.03 -5.23
CA ALA A 216 -26.71 27.07 -5.64
C ALA A 216 -27.67 27.73 -6.65
N ASN A 217 -27.73 27.20 -7.86
CA ASN A 217 -28.50 27.73 -8.98
C ASN A 217 -29.34 26.61 -9.62
N SER A 218 -30.53 26.94 -10.12
CA SER A 218 -31.26 26.03 -11.00
C SER A 218 -30.61 26.03 -12.39
N GLU A 219 -30.34 24.86 -12.94
CA GLU A 219 -29.77 24.70 -14.27
C GLU A 219 -30.73 25.27 -15.33
N ARG A 220 -30.32 26.32 -16.05
CA ARG A 220 -31.07 26.84 -17.20
C ARG A 220 -30.80 25.95 -18.41
N THR A 221 -31.56 24.87 -18.55
CA THR A 221 -31.46 23.97 -19.69
C THR A 221 -31.68 24.74 -21.00
N ILE A 222 -30.65 24.81 -21.85
CA ILE A 222 -30.76 25.43 -23.18
C ILE A 222 -31.61 24.56 -24.15
N TRP A 223 -31.88 23.31 -23.76
CA TRP A 223 -32.92 22.48 -24.37
C TRP A 223 -34.30 22.96 -23.97
N LYS A 224 -34.95 23.67 -24.90
CA LYS A 224 -36.33 24.13 -24.79
C LYS A 224 -37.31 22.96 -24.94
N PHE A 225 -37.35 22.06 -23.95
CA PHE A 225 -38.46 21.14 -23.79
C PHE A 225 -39.73 21.95 -23.53
N THR A 226 -40.78 21.63 -24.30
CA THR A 226 -42.09 22.28 -24.19
C THR A 226 -42.67 22.10 -22.80
N GLU A 227 -43.31 23.13 -22.28
CA GLU A 227 -44.13 23.07 -21.06
C GLU A 227 -45.17 21.95 -21.19
N LEU A 228 -44.95 20.85 -20.47
CA LEU A 228 -46.02 19.94 -20.08
C LEU A 228 -46.42 20.34 -18.67
N ASP A 229 -47.53 21.06 -18.62
CA ASP A 229 -48.15 21.58 -17.41
C ASP A 229 -48.69 20.41 -16.52
N SER A 230 -49.09 20.74 -15.30
CA SER A 230 -49.74 19.85 -14.32
C SER A 230 -48.89 18.68 -13.79
N ASN A 231 -48.07 18.96 -12.77
CA ASN A 231 -48.37 18.44 -11.42
C ASN A 231 -47.48 19.04 -10.31
N GLN A 232 -47.93 20.15 -9.71
CA GLN A 232 -47.41 20.62 -8.41
C GLN A 232 -47.98 19.80 -7.23
N GLN A 233 -47.91 18.47 -7.30
CA GLN A 233 -48.37 17.55 -6.25
C GLN A 233 -47.21 16.72 -5.66
N ALA A 234 -46.13 17.41 -5.29
CA ALA A 234 -45.01 16.85 -4.52
C ALA A 234 -44.60 17.70 -3.29
N MET A 235 -45.20 18.87 -3.06
CA MET A 235 -44.97 19.68 -1.84
C MET A 235 -45.82 19.21 -0.63
N GLN A 236 -46.07 17.91 -0.50
CA GLN A 236 -46.88 17.32 0.59
C GLN A 236 -46.34 16.00 1.17
N THR A 237 -45.01 15.85 1.28
CA THR A 237 -44.40 14.75 2.07
C THR A 237 -43.20 15.21 2.88
N GLY A 238 -43.47 15.70 4.11
CA GLY A 238 -42.49 15.87 5.19
C GLY A 238 -41.39 16.93 5.00
N ASN A 239 -41.28 17.85 5.96
CA ASN A 239 -40.04 18.63 6.10
C ASN A 239 -38.91 17.68 6.52
N LEU A 240 -37.99 17.36 5.60
CA LEU A 240 -36.73 16.65 5.89
C LEU A 240 -35.74 17.59 6.61
N ASN A 241 -36.14 18.05 7.80
CA ASN A 241 -35.32 18.89 8.67
C ASN A 241 -34.74 18.05 9.81
N LEU A 242 -33.46 18.22 10.10
CA LEU A 242 -32.87 17.79 11.37
C LEU A 242 -33.56 18.54 12.53
N PRO A 243 -33.75 17.90 13.69
CA PRO A 243 -34.29 18.57 14.87
C PRO A 243 -33.22 19.48 15.49
N ASP A 244 -33.64 20.63 16.04
CA ASP A 244 -32.77 21.55 16.76
C ASP A 244 -32.47 20.97 18.16
N MET A 245 -31.35 20.25 18.26
CA MET A 245 -30.94 19.52 19.47
C MET A 245 -29.43 19.57 19.66
N THR A 246 -29.01 19.56 20.93
CA THR A 246 -27.61 19.45 21.35
C THR A 246 -27.48 18.37 22.43
N GLU A 247 -26.62 17.37 22.22
CA GLU A 247 -26.30 16.35 23.23
C GLU A 247 -24.95 16.65 23.89
N ASP A 248 -24.88 16.53 25.22
CA ASP A 248 -23.65 16.77 25.98
C ASP A 248 -22.51 15.85 25.52
N SER A 249 -21.29 16.39 25.48
CA SER A 249 -20.07 15.71 24.99
C SER A 249 -20.06 15.34 23.50
N SER A 250 -21.00 15.84 22.69
CA SER A 250 -20.96 15.70 21.22
C SER A 250 -19.69 16.29 20.61
N ASN A 251 -19.07 15.53 19.69
CA ASN A 251 -17.93 15.98 18.87
C ASN A 251 -18.30 16.17 17.39
N ILE A 252 -19.58 16.06 17.04
CA ILE A 252 -20.16 16.26 15.72
C ILE A 252 -21.21 17.38 15.83
N MET A 253 -21.27 18.24 14.82
CA MET A 253 -22.21 19.34 14.72
C MET A 253 -22.67 19.46 13.27
N VAL A 254 -23.98 19.44 13.02
CA VAL A 254 -24.55 19.46 11.66
C VAL A 254 -25.56 20.60 11.57
N TYR A 255 -25.23 21.62 10.78
CA TYR A 255 -26.15 22.72 10.49
C TYR A 255 -26.84 22.47 9.15
N GLN A 256 -28.18 22.52 9.14
CA GLN A 256 -28.99 22.45 7.93
C GLN A 256 -29.53 23.84 7.58
N VAL A 257 -29.33 24.27 6.32
CA VAL A 257 -29.90 25.51 5.78
C VAL A 257 -30.78 25.15 4.58
N SER A 258 -32.08 25.39 4.71
CA SER A 258 -33.07 25.15 3.64
C SER A 258 -33.39 26.47 2.93
N ILE A 259 -32.83 26.66 1.74
CA ILE A 259 -32.89 27.91 0.96
C ILE A 259 -33.37 27.64 -0.48
N LYS A 260 -34.02 28.63 -1.12
CA LYS A 260 -34.42 28.57 -2.53
C LYS A 260 -33.32 29.16 -3.42
N ALA A 261 -32.97 28.45 -4.49
CA ALA A 261 -32.08 28.96 -5.52
C ALA A 261 -32.74 30.11 -6.34
N PRO A 262 -31.97 31.05 -6.93
CA PRO A 262 -30.52 31.21 -6.81
C PRO A 262 -30.10 31.69 -5.41
N ALA A 263 -29.04 31.11 -4.87
CA ALA A 263 -28.58 31.36 -3.50
C ALA A 263 -27.05 31.31 -3.39
N GLN A 264 -26.50 32.10 -2.46
CA GLN A 264 -25.08 32.11 -2.09
C GLN A 264 -24.96 31.99 -0.57
N ILE A 265 -24.05 31.15 -0.07
CA ILE A 265 -23.74 30.96 1.35
C ILE A 265 -22.23 30.99 1.54
N ASP A 266 -21.74 31.86 2.43
CA ASP A 266 -20.35 31.89 2.84
C ASP A 266 -20.20 31.25 4.23
N ILE A 267 -19.25 30.31 4.36
CA ILE A 267 -18.91 29.59 5.58
C ILE A 267 -17.45 29.89 5.92
N VAL A 268 -17.20 30.58 7.02
CA VAL A 268 -15.85 31.05 7.42
C VAL A 268 -15.38 30.37 8.71
N PHE A 269 -14.14 29.89 8.69
CA PHE A 269 -13.42 29.42 9.86
C PHE A 269 -12.33 30.42 10.25
N LEU A 270 -12.36 30.87 11.52
CA LEU A 270 -11.35 31.77 12.09
C LEU A 270 -10.48 31.05 13.12
N SER A 271 -9.22 30.88 12.78
CA SER A 271 -8.15 30.38 13.64
C SER A 271 -7.80 31.36 14.78
N GLY A 272 -7.43 30.86 15.96
CA GLY A 272 -7.03 31.71 17.10
C GLY A 272 -8.15 32.57 17.74
N SER A 273 -9.39 32.45 17.25
CA SER A 273 -10.59 33.24 17.62
C SER A 273 -11.07 33.11 19.07
N ALA A 274 -10.53 32.17 19.85
CA ALA A 274 -10.72 32.11 21.31
C ALA A 274 -10.11 33.33 22.04
N SER A 275 -9.18 34.04 21.38
CA SER A 275 -8.68 35.34 21.81
C SER A 275 -9.73 36.41 21.51
N LYS A 276 -10.07 37.27 22.48
CA LYS A 276 -10.93 38.47 22.24
C LYS A 276 -10.17 39.55 21.46
N ASN A 277 -9.79 39.24 20.22
CA ASN A 277 -9.12 40.15 19.31
C ASN A 277 -10.14 41.07 18.61
N PRO A 278 -9.86 42.39 18.50
CA PRO A 278 -10.75 43.33 17.81
C PRO A 278 -10.83 43.09 16.29
N THR A 279 -10.01 42.20 15.72
CA THR A 279 -9.95 41.91 14.27
C THR A 279 -10.94 40.82 13.80
N ILE A 280 -11.76 40.24 14.68
CA ILE A 280 -12.69 39.14 14.30
C ILE A 280 -13.70 39.60 13.24
N GLU A 281 -14.41 40.71 13.45
CA GLU A 281 -15.40 41.23 12.49
C GLU A 281 -14.76 41.62 11.15
N GLU A 282 -13.55 42.20 11.19
CA GLU A 282 -12.76 42.53 10.01
C GLU A 282 -12.38 41.27 9.21
N ARG A 283 -11.99 40.19 9.89
CA ARG A 283 -11.63 38.90 9.26
C ARG A 283 -12.85 38.18 8.67
N VAL A 284 -14.02 38.23 9.31
CA VAL A 284 -15.28 37.77 8.68
C VAL A 284 -15.61 38.61 7.45
N SER A 285 -15.53 39.94 7.54
CA SER A 285 -15.80 40.85 6.41
C SER A 285 -14.88 40.58 5.21
N LYS A 286 -13.58 40.41 5.45
CA LYS A 286 -12.58 40.00 4.45
C LYS A 286 -12.88 38.65 3.77
N LEU A 287 -13.48 37.72 4.49
CA LEU A 287 -13.76 36.34 4.05
C LEU A 287 -15.23 36.09 3.70
N THR A 288 -16.03 37.13 3.49
CA THR A 288 -17.43 37.02 3.05
C THR A 288 -17.78 38.05 1.95
N GLY A 289 -18.94 37.87 1.33
CA GLY A 289 -19.59 38.84 0.45
C GLY A 289 -18.71 39.32 -0.71
N PRO A 290 -18.75 40.62 -1.05
CA PRO A 290 -17.95 41.18 -2.16
C PRO A 290 -16.44 41.07 -1.97
N MET A 291 -15.93 41.05 -0.73
CA MET A 291 -14.49 40.90 -0.48
C MET A 291 -14.02 39.50 -0.85
N LEU A 292 -14.78 38.46 -0.47
CA LEU A 292 -14.52 37.10 -0.90
C LEU A 292 -14.65 36.96 -2.43
N SER A 293 -15.64 37.59 -3.08
CA SER A 293 -15.77 37.57 -4.55
C SER A 293 -14.50 38.04 -5.25
N ALA A 294 -14.02 39.25 -4.95
CA ALA A 294 -12.84 39.83 -5.58
C ALA A 294 -11.56 38.98 -5.37
N ARG A 295 -11.49 38.26 -4.25
CA ARG A 295 -10.36 37.37 -3.92
C ARG A 295 -10.42 36.05 -4.68
N LEU A 296 -11.61 35.44 -4.78
CA LEU A 296 -11.83 34.25 -5.60
C LEU A 296 -11.59 34.54 -7.09
N GLU A 297 -12.01 35.72 -7.58
CA GLU A 297 -11.72 36.19 -8.94
C GLU A 297 -10.21 36.40 -9.17
N SER A 298 -9.52 37.07 -8.22
CA SER A 298 -8.07 37.26 -8.28
C SER A 298 -7.31 35.94 -8.28
N LYS A 299 -7.78 34.94 -7.52
CA LYS A 299 -7.13 33.62 -7.43
C LYS A 299 -7.45 32.70 -8.60
N GLN A 300 -8.65 32.77 -9.18
CA GLN A 300 -8.92 32.15 -10.48
C GLN A 300 -7.94 32.67 -11.54
N LYS A 301 -7.75 34.00 -11.58
CA LYS A 301 -6.81 34.63 -12.50
C LYS A 301 -5.35 34.20 -12.26
N GLU A 302 -4.89 34.21 -11.00
CA GLU A 302 -3.53 33.75 -10.63
C GLU A 302 -3.28 32.29 -11.06
N PHE A 303 -4.27 31.41 -10.85
CA PHE A 303 -4.23 30.02 -11.29
C PHE A 303 -4.12 29.90 -12.83
N GLU A 304 -4.95 30.63 -13.58
CA GLU A 304 -4.93 30.60 -15.05
C GLU A 304 -3.63 31.16 -15.65
N GLU A 305 -3.15 32.30 -15.14
CA GLU A 305 -1.89 32.89 -15.60
C GLU A 305 -0.69 31.97 -15.31
N ARG A 306 -0.65 31.32 -14.14
CA ARG A 306 0.38 30.31 -13.79
C ARG A 306 0.24 29.04 -14.64
N TYR A 307 -0.98 28.59 -14.94
CA TYR A 307 -1.20 27.42 -15.79
C TYR A 307 -0.66 27.64 -17.20
N ASP A 308 -0.99 28.77 -17.83
CA ASP A 308 -0.57 29.07 -19.19
C ASP A 308 0.95 29.27 -19.28
N GLN A 309 1.57 29.88 -18.25
CA GLN A 309 3.03 30.01 -18.13
C GLN A 309 3.78 28.67 -18.06
N ILE A 310 3.19 27.64 -17.45
CA ILE A 310 3.83 26.33 -17.27
C ILE A 310 3.53 25.39 -18.45
N PHE A 311 2.28 25.35 -18.91
CA PHE A 311 1.81 24.31 -19.85
C PHE A 311 1.54 24.82 -21.28
N ASN A 312 1.28 26.11 -21.49
CA ASN A 312 1.00 26.68 -22.83
C ASN A 312 2.20 27.43 -23.44
N LEU A 313 3.43 26.95 -23.20
CA LEU A 313 4.71 27.58 -23.57
C LEU A 313 4.86 28.07 -25.02
N ASN A 314 4.02 27.59 -25.94
CA ASN A 314 4.06 27.94 -27.37
C ASN A 314 2.80 28.69 -27.87
N ASN A 315 1.78 28.92 -27.03
CA ASN A 315 0.46 29.42 -27.45
C ASN A 315 -0.17 28.63 -28.62
N LYS A 316 0.01 27.30 -28.60
CA LYS A 316 -0.47 26.37 -29.65
C LYS A 316 -1.68 25.53 -29.22
N ILE A 317 -2.03 25.58 -27.94
CA ILE A 317 -3.14 24.82 -27.33
C ILE A 317 -4.42 25.65 -27.47
N ASP A 318 -5.52 25.04 -27.90
CA ASP A 318 -6.81 25.74 -28.07
C ASP A 318 -7.55 25.95 -26.73
N SER A 319 -8.58 26.79 -26.70
CA SER A 319 -9.28 27.13 -25.45
C SER A 319 -10.06 25.97 -24.82
N LYS A 320 -10.43 24.94 -25.59
CA LYS A 320 -11.03 23.70 -25.07
C LYS A 320 -9.96 22.79 -24.51
N GLU A 321 -8.85 22.61 -25.23
CA GLU A 321 -7.70 21.84 -24.77
C GLU A 321 -7.13 22.41 -23.46
N LEU A 322 -7.02 23.74 -23.35
CA LEU A 322 -6.68 24.42 -22.09
C LEU A 322 -7.69 24.13 -20.97
N SER A 323 -8.99 24.12 -21.26
CA SER A 323 -10.01 23.79 -20.24
C SER A 323 -9.89 22.35 -19.73
N VAL A 324 -9.57 21.39 -20.62
CA VAL A 324 -9.31 19.99 -20.25
C VAL A 324 -8.03 19.88 -19.42
N GLY A 325 -6.95 20.53 -19.83
CA GLY A 325 -5.67 20.51 -19.11
C GLY A 325 -5.74 21.16 -17.73
N ARG A 326 -6.45 22.28 -17.59
CA ARG A 326 -6.72 22.96 -16.31
C ARG A 326 -7.57 22.07 -15.39
N ALA A 327 -8.63 21.44 -15.91
CA ALA A 327 -9.46 20.51 -15.14
C ALA A 327 -8.69 19.24 -14.72
N ALA A 328 -7.82 18.69 -15.57
CA ALA A 328 -7.01 17.52 -15.25
C ALA A 328 -6.04 17.80 -14.08
N LEU A 329 -5.30 18.92 -14.15
CA LEU A 329 -4.42 19.35 -13.05
C LEU A 329 -5.22 19.62 -11.77
N SER A 330 -6.35 20.32 -11.89
CA SER A 330 -7.18 20.72 -10.74
C SER A 330 -7.80 19.53 -10.02
N ASN A 331 -8.26 18.51 -10.74
CA ASN A 331 -8.80 17.30 -10.11
C ASN A 331 -7.71 16.42 -9.49
N LEU A 332 -6.48 16.46 -10.01
CA LEU A 332 -5.33 15.80 -9.40
C LEU A 332 -4.93 16.48 -8.08
N LEU A 333 -4.76 17.81 -8.08
CA LEU A 333 -4.42 18.60 -6.89
C LEU A 333 -5.53 18.61 -5.84
N GLY A 334 -6.78 18.80 -6.29
CA GLY A 334 -7.99 18.67 -5.46
C GLY A 334 -8.37 17.22 -5.11
N GLY A 335 -7.60 16.24 -5.58
CA GLY A 335 -7.62 14.84 -5.17
C GLY A 335 -6.60 14.49 -4.08
N VAL A 336 -5.66 15.40 -3.75
CA VAL A 336 -4.65 15.16 -2.70
C VAL A 336 -5.32 15.08 -1.33
N GLY A 337 -5.12 13.95 -0.64
CA GLY A 337 -5.67 13.65 0.68
C GLY A 337 -4.63 13.64 1.79
N TYR A 338 -5.10 13.70 3.03
CA TYR A 338 -4.30 13.47 4.23
C TYR A 338 -4.93 12.38 5.09
N PHE A 339 -4.19 11.29 5.26
CA PHE A 339 -4.62 10.06 5.91
C PHE A 339 -3.74 9.77 7.13
N TYR A 340 -4.30 9.09 8.14
CA TYR A 340 -3.55 8.66 9.32
C TYR A 340 -4.12 7.35 9.86
N GLY A 341 -3.25 6.38 10.16
CA GLY A 341 -3.68 5.07 10.64
C GLY A 341 -2.56 4.03 10.64
N GLN A 342 -2.95 2.76 10.58
CA GLN A 342 -2.06 1.60 10.59
C GLN A 342 -2.52 0.59 9.53
N SER A 343 -1.68 0.30 8.53
CA SER A 343 -1.95 -0.72 7.52
C SER A 343 -1.91 -2.13 8.13
N LYS A 344 -2.76 -3.05 7.66
CA LYS A 344 -2.81 -4.45 8.15
C LYS A 344 -1.87 -5.34 7.33
N ILE A 345 -0.82 -5.87 7.94
CA ILE A 345 0.15 -6.74 7.24
C ILE A 345 -0.15 -8.20 7.53
N ALA A 346 -0.34 -9.00 6.48
CA ALA A 346 -0.63 -10.43 6.60
C ALA A 346 0.50 -11.19 7.32
N LEU A 347 0.12 -12.07 8.25
CA LEU A 347 1.04 -13.02 8.86
C LEU A 347 1.36 -14.17 7.87
N PRO A 348 2.51 -14.86 8.01
CA PRO A 348 2.82 -16.05 7.22
C PRO A 348 1.75 -17.15 7.37
N LYS A 349 1.58 -18.00 6.35
CA LYS A 349 0.58 -19.07 6.36
C LYS A 349 0.79 -19.97 7.59
N GLY A 350 -0.29 -20.20 8.34
CA GLY A 350 -0.28 -20.98 9.60
C GLY A 350 -0.15 -20.14 10.87
N PHE A 351 0.23 -18.86 10.79
CA PHE A 351 0.37 -17.98 11.96
C PHE A 351 -0.88 -17.15 12.21
N THR A 352 -1.27 -17.02 13.48
CA THR A 352 -2.36 -16.15 13.97
C THR A 352 -1.95 -15.47 15.27
N GLN A 353 -2.49 -14.28 15.53
CA GLN A 353 -2.41 -13.65 16.84
C GLN A 353 -3.27 -14.38 17.87
N LYS A 354 -3.04 -14.10 19.16
CA LYS A 354 -3.85 -14.61 20.28
C LYS A 354 -5.32 -14.14 20.23
N SER A 355 -5.61 -13.07 19.49
CA SER A 355 -6.96 -12.58 19.17
C SER A 355 -7.67 -13.39 18.08
N GLY A 356 -6.94 -14.23 17.34
CA GLY A 356 -7.40 -14.89 16.11
C GLY A 356 -7.03 -14.15 14.81
N ASP A 357 -6.51 -12.92 14.91
CA ASP A 357 -6.15 -12.12 13.73
C ASP A 357 -5.05 -12.77 12.89
N LYS A 358 -5.22 -12.74 11.55
CA LYS A 358 -4.24 -13.21 10.56
C LYS A 358 -3.28 -12.10 10.10
N TYR A 359 -3.19 -11.01 10.85
CA TYR A 359 -2.41 -9.84 10.50
C TYR A 359 -1.72 -9.24 11.73
N ILE A 360 -0.70 -8.41 11.48
CA ILE A 360 -0.04 -7.53 12.45
C ILE A 360 -0.11 -6.09 11.91
N PRO A 361 -0.48 -5.08 12.73
CA PRO A 361 -0.56 -3.69 12.25
C PRO A 361 0.83 -3.08 12.06
N TYR A 362 0.97 -2.23 11.04
CA TYR A 362 2.09 -1.27 10.92
C TYR A 362 2.11 -0.28 12.09
N TRP A 363 3.20 0.48 12.22
CA TRP A 363 3.24 1.64 13.13
C TRP A 363 2.21 2.72 12.70
N PRO A 364 1.68 3.54 13.63
CA PRO A 364 0.84 4.67 13.28
C PRO A 364 1.61 5.66 12.40
N ALA A 365 1.10 5.91 11.20
CA ALA A 365 1.75 6.75 10.20
C ALA A 365 0.75 7.72 9.54
N ALA A 366 1.28 8.87 9.12
CA ALA A 366 0.58 9.83 8.28
C ALA A 366 0.97 9.64 6.81
N LEU A 367 0.04 9.91 5.89
CA LEU A 367 0.29 9.95 4.46
C LEU A 367 -0.41 11.16 3.84
N TYR A 368 0.36 11.97 3.13
CA TYR A 368 -0.11 13.05 2.27
C TYR A 368 0.19 12.62 0.83
N THR A 369 -0.84 12.50 -0.01
CA THR A 369 -0.74 11.80 -1.31
C THR A 369 -1.89 12.16 -2.23
N ALA A 370 -1.69 12.12 -3.56
CA ALA A 370 -2.80 12.06 -4.51
C ALA A 370 -3.52 10.69 -4.43
N VAL A 371 -4.67 10.59 -5.09
CA VAL A 371 -5.50 9.38 -5.12
C VAL A 371 -5.99 9.09 -6.54
N PRO A 372 -6.01 7.82 -7.02
CA PRO A 372 -6.37 7.52 -8.42
C PRO A 372 -7.82 7.87 -8.79
N SER A 373 -8.74 7.84 -7.83
CA SER A 373 -10.14 8.22 -8.04
C SER A 373 -10.81 8.66 -6.73
N ARG A 374 -11.59 9.74 -6.78
CA ARG A 374 -12.35 10.25 -5.62
C ARG A 374 -13.50 9.32 -5.19
N SER A 375 -14.07 8.52 -6.09
CA SER A 375 -15.21 7.62 -5.80
C SER A 375 -14.79 6.18 -5.46
N PHE A 376 -13.94 5.56 -6.29
CA PHE A 376 -13.51 4.16 -6.14
C PHE A 376 -12.26 4.00 -5.27
N PHE A 377 -11.27 4.87 -5.48
CA PHE A 377 -9.91 4.71 -4.95
C PHE A 377 -9.41 5.90 -4.10
N PRO A 378 -10.18 6.44 -3.14
CA PRO A 378 -9.79 7.67 -2.42
C PRO A 378 -8.78 7.40 -1.29
N ARG A 379 -7.63 6.84 -1.65
CA ARG A 379 -6.52 6.40 -0.78
C ARG A 379 -5.23 6.32 -1.60
N GLY A 380 -4.08 6.28 -0.93
CA GLY A 380 -2.78 6.20 -1.62
C GLY A 380 -2.52 4.82 -2.25
N PHE A 381 -2.08 4.81 -3.50
CA PHE A 381 -1.56 3.63 -4.20
C PHE A 381 -0.14 3.90 -4.70
N LEU A 382 0.78 2.95 -4.47
CA LEU A 382 2.23 3.19 -4.59
C LEU A 382 2.67 3.42 -6.04
N TRP A 383 2.18 2.63 -6.98
CA TRP A 383 2.58 2.78 -8.39
C TRP A 383 1.84 3.93 -9.10
N ASP A 384 0.58 4.21 -8.78
CA ASP A 384 -0.15 5.37 -9.32
C ASP A 384 0.55 6.69 -8.96
N GLU A 385 1.07 6.79 -7.73
CA GLU A 385 1.63 8.05 -7.24
C GLU A 385 2.85 8.53 -8.04
N GLY A 386 3.71 7.63 -8.55
CA GLY A 386 4.80 8.05 -9.44
C GLY A 386 4.34 8.74 -10.72
N PHE A 387 3.14 8.40 -11.23
CA PHE A 387 2.53 9.09 -12.37
C PHE A 387 1.83 10.38 -11.94
N HIS A 388 1.16 10.41 -10.79
CA HIS A 388 0.64 11.65 -10.19
C HIS A 388 1.75 12.70 -10.05
N GLN A 389 2.90 12.29 -9.54
CA GLN A 389 4.02 13.19 -9.27
C GLN A 389 4.69 13.74 -10.53
N LEU A 390 4.67 13.02 -11.66
CA LEU A 390 5.12 13.56 -12.95
C LEU A 390 4.33 14.81 -13.40
N VAL A 391 3.07 14.94 -12.99
CA VAL A 391 2.26 16.15 -13.24
C VAL A 391 2.44 17.17 -12.11
N ILE A 392 2.38 16.72 -10.84
CA ILE A 392 2.41 17.61 -9.68
C ILE A 392 3.75 18.37 -9.57
N TRP A 393 4.91 17.74 -9.83
CA TRP A 393 6.20 18.44 -9.69
C TRP A 393 6.33 19.61 -10.67
N ARG A 394 5.74 19.48 -11.86
CA ARG A 394 5.74 20.53 -12.91
C ARG A 394 4.88 21.74 -12.52
N TRP A 395 3.93 21.58 -11.59
CA TRP A 395 3.17 22.68 -11.01
C TRP A 395 3.80 23.23 -9.72
N ASP A 396 4.14 22.35 -8.77
CA ASP A 396 4.69 22.71 -7.47
C ASP A 396 5.63 21.61 -6.94
N VAL A 397 6.94 21.83 -7.11
CA VAL A 397 7.98 20.88 -6.71
C VAL A 397 8.03 20.63 -5.20
N HIS A 398 7.61 21.60 -4.37
CA HIS A 398 7.62 21.47 -2.92
C HIS A 398 6.48 20.58 -2.42
N ILE A 399 5.27 20.69 -3.00
CA ILE A 399 4.18 19.72 -2.77
C ILE A 399 4.61 18.32 -3.22
N SER A 400 5.30 18.20 -4.37
CA SER A 400 5.76 16.90 -4.88
C SER A 400 6.76 16.21 -3.94
N MET A 401 7.80 16.94 -3.51
CA MET A 401 8.79 16.42 -2.56
C MET A 401 8.17 16.06 -1.20
N ASP A 402 7.16 16.80 -0.73
CA ASP A 402 6.44 16.52 0.52
C ASP A 402 5.65 15.19 0.43
N ILE A 403 4.96 14.95 -0.69
CA ILE A 403 4.22 13.70 -0.95
C ILE A 403 5.18 12.51 -1.08
N ILE A 404 6.23 12.63 -1.91
CA ILE A 404 7.26 11.57 -2.07
C ILE A 404 7.94 11.31 -0.70
N GLY A 405 8.15 12.36 0.09
CA GLY A 405 8.68 12.29 1.45
C GLY A 405 7.81 11.43 2.38
N HIS A 406 6.48 11.61 2.35
CA HIS A 406 5.56 10.79 3.13
C HIS A 406 5.62 9.31 2.71
N TRP A 407 5.66 9.01 1.41
CA TRP A 407 5.76 7.62 0.92
C TRP A 407 7.07 6.94 1.33
N LEU A 408 8.21 7.62 1.20
CA LEU A 408 9.51 7.07 1.62
C LEU A 408 9.62 6.90 3.15
N ASP A 409 8.86 7.65 3.95
CA ASP A 409 8.74 7.44 5.40
C ASP A 409 7.95 6.16 5.78
N LEU A 410 7.20 5.55 4.85
CA LEU A 410 6.48 4.27 5.06
C LEU A 410 7.33 3.01 4.83
N LEU A 411 8.62 3.16 4.48
CA LEU A 411 9.56 2.05 4.38
C LEU A 411 9.77 1.36 5.74
N ASN A 412 9.62 0.03 5.77
CA ASN A 412 10.01 -0.78 6.92
C ASN A 412 11.51 -1.11 6.94
N SER A 413 11.95 -1.81 7.98
CA SER A 413 13.36 -2.17 8.21
C SER A 413 13.95 -3.16 7.20
N ASP A 414 13.12 -3.77 6.36
CA ASP A 414 13.51 -4.60 5.20
C ASP A 414 13.54 -3.83 3.88
N GLY A 415 13.03 -2.59 3.85
CA GLY A 415 12.94 -1.76 2.65
C GLY A 415 11.63 -1.91 1.86
N TRP A 416 10.57 -2.47 2.44
CA TRP A 416 9.26 -2.60 1.78
C TRP A 416 8.28 -1.47 2.12
N ILE A 417 7.39 -1.17 1.17
CA ILE A 417 6.25 -0.26 1.31
C ILE A 417 4.98 -1.01 0.86
N PRO A 418 3.89 -1.02 1.65
CA PRO A 418 2.61 -1.57 1.20
C PRO A 418 2.08 -0.87 -0.06
N ARG A 419 1.62 -1.64 -1.06
CA ARG A 419 1.13 -1.11 -2.35
C ARG A 419 -0.09 -0.20 -2.21
N GLU A 420 -0.92 -0.42 -1.20
CA GLU A 420 -2.21 0.23 -1.01
C GLU A 420 -2.36 0.68 0.45
N GLN A 421 -2.55 1.98 0.67
CA GLN A 421 -2.41 2.62 1.98
C GLN A 421 -3.77 2.93 2.61
N ILE A 422 -4.34 1.90 3.24
CA ILE A 422 -5.70 1.90 3.80
C ILE A 422 -5.67 2.43 5.23
N LEU A 423 -5.37 3.72 5.37
CA LEU A 423 -5.06 4.38 6.64
C LEU A 423 -6.29 5.05 7.27
N GLY A 424 -6.89 4.39 8.26
CA GLY A 424 -7.99 4.91 9.08
C GLY A 424 -9.38 4.49 8.62
N ALA A 425 -10.39 4.78 9.44
CA ALA A 425 -11.76 4.26 9.26
C ALA A 425 -12.43 4.69 7.95
N GLU A 426 -12.20 5.93 7.48
CA GLU A 426 -12.75 6.42 6.20
C GLU A 426 -12.16 5.67 4.99
N ALA A 427 -10.88 5.29 5.03
CA ALA A 427 -10.27 4.48 3.99
C ALA A 427 -10.76 3.02 4.05
N LEU A 428 -10.81 2.45 5.26
CA LEU A 428 -11.29 1.07 5.48
C LEU A 428 -12.74 0.86 5.00
N SER A 429 -13.63 1.85 5.16
CA SER A 429 -15.03 1.74 4.69
C SER A 429 -15.20 1.75 3.17
N LYS A 430 -14.10 1.90 2.41
CA LYS A 430 -14.05 1.90 0.95
C LYS A 430 -13.26 0.73 0.36
N VAL A 431 -12.96 -0.31 1.15
CA VAL A 431 -12.22 -1.51 0.69
C VAL A 431 -12.92 -2.79 1.17
N PRO A 432 -13.26 -3.73 0.27
CA PRO A 432 -13.71 -5.07 0.65
C PRO A 432 -12.64 -5.80 1.50
N GLU A 433 -13.07 -6.57 2.50
CA GLU A 433 -12.18 -7.11 3.55
C GLU A 433 -11.02 -7.94 2.97
N GLU A 434 -11.25 -8.66 1.87
CA GLU A 434 -10.28 -9.48 1.17
C GLU A 434 -9.08 -8.71 0.60
N PHE A 435 -9.23 -7.40 0.33
CA PHE A 435 -8.14 -6.54 -0.19
C PHE A 435 -7.45 -5.71 0.89
N VAL A 436 -7.93 -5.74 2.14
CA VAL A 436 -7.35 -4.93 3.23
C VAL A 436 -5.97 -5.44 3.65
N LEU A 437 -5.71 -6.75 3.54
CA LEU A 437 -4.44 -7.35 3.97
C LEU A 437 -3.32 -7.12 2.95
N GLN A 438 -2.25 -6.46 3.39
CA GLN A 438 -1.05 -6.20 2.60
C GLN A 438 0.01 -7.27 2.89
N TYR A 439 0.73 -7.74 1.86
CA TYR A 439 1.67 -8.87 1.97
C TYR A 439 3.11 -8.41 1.76
N ALA A 440 3.99 -8.60 2.75
CA ALA A 440 5.38 -8.10 2.72
C ALA A 440 6.30 -8.76 1.66
N SER A 441 5.82 -9.81 0.99
CA SER A 441 6.46 -10.43 -0.19
C SER A 441 6.15 -9.71 -1.51
N ASN A 442 5.10 -8.89 -1.53
CA ASN A 442 4.46 -8.44 -2.76
C ASN A 442 4.95 -7.04 -3.15
N GLY A 443 5.62 -6.95 -4.30
CA GLY A 443 6.06 -5.69 -4.88
C GLY A 443 4.95 -4.92 -5.60
N ASN A 444 5.27 -3.71 -6.05
CA ASN A 444 4.45 -2.90 -6.95
C ASN A 444 5.37 -2.00 -7.81
N PRO A 445 5.04 -1.63 -9.06
CA PRO A 445 5.97 -0.89 -9.91
C PRO A 445 6.55 0.36 -9.21
N PRO A 446 7.90 0.51 -9.14
CA PRO A 446 8.54 1.53 -8.33
C PRO A 446 8.57 2.89 -9.07
N THR A 447 7.41 3.35 -9.49
CA THR A 447 7.19 4.51 -10.38
C THR A 447 7.64 5.83 -9.79
N LEU A 448 7.79 5.94 -8.46
CA LEU A 448 8.38 7.13 -7.81
C LEU A 448 9.78 7.46 -8.38
N PHE A 449 10.54 6.47 -8.87
CA PHE A 449 11.80 6.72 -9.57
C PHE A 449 11.65 7.51 -10.88
N LEU A 450 10.46 7.52 -11.52
CA LEU A 450 10.21 8.38 -12.69
C LEU A 450 10.29 9.86 -12.30
N ALA A 451 9.50 10.28 -11.31
CA ALA A 451 9.48 11.66 -10.83
C ALA A 451 10.82 12.06 -10.20
N ILE A 452 11.44 11.18 -9.40
CA ILE A 452 12.73 11.46 -8.76
C ILE A 452 13.86 11.60 -9.80
N ARG A 453 13.85 10.80 -10.87
CA ARG A 453 14.79 10.94 -12.00
C ARG A 453 14.54 12.23 -12.78
N ASP A 454 13.29 12.61 -13.02
CA ASP A 454 12.93 13.89 -13.65
C ASP A 454 13.49 15.06 -12.82
N LEU A 455 13.32 15.05 -11.49
CA LEU A 455 13.87 16.08 -10.59
C LEU A 455 15.41 16.16 -10.65
N ALA A 456 16.12 15.04 -10.55
CA ALA A 456 17.58 15.02 -10.64
C ALA A 456 18.08 15.51 -12.02
N SER A 457 17.36 15.13 -13.10
CA SER A 457 17.67 15.57 -14.46
C SER A 457 17.39 17.06 -14.68
N GLY A 458 16.34 17.60 -14.05
CA GLY A 458 15.97 19.01 -14.11
C GLY A 458 17.01 19.94 -13.51
N ILE A 459 17.72 19.53 -12.46
CA ILE A 459 18.88 20.27 -11.92
C ILE A 459 19.98 20.39 -12.98
N HIS A 460 20.37 19.27 -13.60
CA HIS A 460 21.38 19.27 -14.67
C HIS A 460 20.95 20.08 -15.92
N ALA A 461 19.65 20.04 -16.25
CA ALA A 461 19.06 20.82 -17.34
C ALA A 461 18.78 22.29 -16.99
N LYS A 462 19.08 22.74 -15.75
CA LYS A 462 18.81 24.09 -15.22
C LYS A 462 17.34 24.52 -15.35
N GLN A 463 16.43 23.61 -15.02
CA GLN A 463 14.97 23.83 -15.04
C GLN A 463 14.44 24.47 -13.74
N PHE A 464 15.27 24.56 -12.70
CA PHE A 464 14.94 25.09 -11.38
C PHE A 464 15.76 26.33 -11.06
N SER A 465 15.25 27.20 -10.18
CA SER A 465 16.06 28.27 -9.56
C SER A 465 17.13 27.69 -8.63
N ASP A 466 18.13 28.49 -8.26
CA ASP A 466 19.23 28.03 -7.40
C ASP A 466 18.75 27.53 -6.02
N ASP A 467 17.75 28.20 -5.42
CA ASP A 467 17.11 27.82 -4.15
C ASP A 467 16.30 26.52 -4.25
N GLU A 468 15.57 26.32 -5.35
CA GLU A 468 14.89 25.06 -5.63
C GLU A 468 15.88 23.92 -5.88
N ALA A 469 16.95 24.18 -6.63
CA ALA A 469 18.00 23.21 -6.88
C ALA A 469 18.71 22.78 -5.58
N GLU A 470 18.97 23.71 -4.66
CA GLU A 470 19.50 23.40 -3.31
C GLU A 470 18.52 22.51 -2.52
N LYS A 471 17.24 22.88 -2.46
CA LYS A 471 16.19 22.11 -1.76
C LYS A 471 15.98 20.71 -2.35
N ILE A 472 16.00 20.57 -3.68
CA ILE A 472 15.90 19.26 -4.35
C ILE A 472 17.18 18.46 -4.06
N SER A 473 18.36 19.08 -4.05
CA SER A 473 19.63 18.41 -3.67
C SER A 473 19.58 17.85 -2.25
N THR A 474 19.17 18.67 -1.27
CA THR A 474 19.00 18.27 0.13
C THR A 474 17.95 17.15 0.28
N PHE A 475 16.88 17.20 -0.52
CA PHE A 475 15.87 16.14 -0.56
C PHE A 475 16.43 14.83 -1.12
N LEU A 476 17.17 14.87 -2.24
CA LEU A 476 17.78 13.70 -2.87
C LEU A 476 18.83 13.05 -1.97
N GLU A 477 19.66 13.82 -1.28
CA GLU A 477 20.63 13.32 -0.29
C GLU A 477 19.93 12.55 0.85
N ARG A 478 18.87 13.14 1.42
CA ARG A 478 18.06 12.47 2.46
C ARG A 478 17.33 11.23 1.92
N ALA A 479 16.82 11.31 0.69
CA ALA A 479 16.09 10.23 0.05
C ALA A 479 16.99 9.04 -0.30
N TYR A 480 18.25 9.27 -0.65
CA TYR A 480 19.17 8.23 -1.17
C TYR A 480 19.23 6.98 -0.28
N ILE A 481 19.29 7.15 1.05
CA ILE A 481 19.30 6.03 2.02
C ILE A 481 18.03 5.16 1.86
N ARG A 482 16.87 5.81 1.78
CA ARG A 482 15.55 5.19 1.66
C ARG A 482 15.35 4.55 0.28
N LEU A 483 15.78 5.22 -0.79
CA LEU A 483 15.76 4.70 -2.16
C LEU A 483 16.67 3.49 -2.35
N ASN A 484 17.88 3.51 -1.78
CA ASN A 484 18.77 2.34 -1.70
C ASN A 484 18.06 1.18 -0.99
N SER A 485 17.48 1.38 0.18
CA SER A 485 16.79 0.30 0.91
C SER A 485 15.61 -0.27 0.12
N TRP A 486 14.81 0.58 -0.53
CA TRP A 486 13.70 0.15 -1.38
C TRP A 486 14.17 -0.66 -2.59
N PHE A 487 15.24 -0.20 -3.26
CA PHE A 487 15.85 -0.94 -4.37
C PHE A 487 16.42 -2.29 -3.94
N GLN A 488 17.16 -2.33 -2.82
CA GLN A 488 17.74 -3.58 -2.32
C GLN A 488 16.65 -4.56 -1.85
N TRP A 489 15.48 -4.08 -1.41
CA TRP A 489 14.32 -4.94 -1.19
C TRP A 489 13.84 -5.61 -2.48
N PHE A 490 13.68 -4.88 -3.60
CA PHE A 490 13.35 -5.50 -4.89
C PHE A 490 14.44 -6.48 -5.36
N ASN A 491 15.70 -6.03 -5.32
CA ASN A 491 16.85 -6.78 -5.79
C ASN A 491 17.09 -8.09 -5.00
N SER A 492 16.70 -8.13 -3.71
CA SER A 492 16.79 -9.34 -2.89
C SER A 492 15.53 -10.21 -2.94
N THR A 493 14.34 -9.63 -2.99
CA THR A 493 13.08 -10.40 -2.87
C THR A 493 12.43 -10.79 -4.18
N GLN A 494 12.51 -9.95 -5.23
CA GLN A 494 11.87 -10.19 -6.53
C GLN A 494 12.85 -10.72 -7.59
N SER A 495 14.08 -11.05 -7.20
CA SER A 495 15.09 -11.67 -8.08
C SER A 495 14.66 -13.07 -8.52
N GLY A 496 14.81 -13.34 -9.81
CA GLY A 496 14.53 -14.64 -10.42
C GLY A 496 15.67 -15.63 -10.25
N LYS A 497 15.44 -16.85 -10.72
CA LYS A 497 16.35 -18.02 -10.61
C LYS A 497 17.70 -17.85 -11.32
N TYR A 498 17.84 -16.84 -12.18
CA TYR A 498 19.02 -16.57 -13.01
C TYR A 498 19.48 -15.11 -12.85
N GLU A 499 20.79 -14.85 -12.91
CA GLU A 499 21.35 -13.49 -12.79
C GLU A 499 20.73 -12.54 -13.83
N GLY A 500 20.29 -11.35 -13.39
CA GLY A 500 19.65 -10.35 -14.25
C GLY A 500 18.19 -10.66 -14.65
N THR A 501 17.55 -11.65 -14.03
CA THR A 501 16.11 -11.95 -14.17
C THR A 501 15.35 -11.59 -12.90
N PHE A 502 14.07 -11.24 -13.04
CA PHE A 502 13.18 -10.88 -11.94
C PHE A 502 11.77 -11.43 -12.21
N TYR A 503 10.97 -11.65 -11.17
CA TYR A 503 9.56 -12.05 -11.30
C TYR A 503 8.69 -11.45 -10.19
N TRP A 504 7.39 -11.38 -10.46
CA TRP A 504 6.40 -10.77 -9.58
C TRP A 504 5.84 -11.84 -8.64
N HIS A 505 6.08 -11.69 -7.33
CA HIS A 505 5.42 -12.52 -6.33
C HIS A 505 3.91 -12.28 -6.26
N GLY A 506 3.17 -13.23 -5.69
CA GLY A 506 1.74 -13.09 -5.37
C GLY A 506 0.75 -13.62 -6.42
N ARG A 507 1.21 -14.24 -7.52
CA ARG A 507 0.34 -14.98 -8.45
C ARG A 507 -0.20 -16.25 -7.79
N ASP A 508 -1.47 -16.60 -8.03
CA ASP A 508 -2.06 -17.86 -7.54
C ASP A 508 -1.78 -19.01 -8.51
N ASN A 509 -0.88 -19.93 -8.14
CA ASN A 509 -0.58 -21.11 -8.94
C ASN A 509 -1.58 -22.27 -8.81
N MET A 510 -2.57 -22.15 -7.90
CA MET A 510 -3.59 -23.18 -7.63
C MET A 510 -4.99 -22.80 -8.14
N THR A 511 -5.19 -21.60 -8.69
CA THR A 511 -6.53 -21.15 -9.13
C THR A 511 -7.14 -22.03 -10.23
N THR A 512 -8.36 -22.49 -9.96
CA THR A 512 -9.21 -23.25 -10.89
C THR A 512 -10.34 -22.40 -11.47
N ARG A 513 -10.41 -21.10 -11.12
CA ARG A 513 -11.51 -20.19 -11.53
C ARG A 513 -11.06 -19.05 -12.44
N GLU A 514 -9.76 -18.77 -12.53
CA GLU A 514 -9.20 -17.80 -13.47
C GLU A 514 -8.68 -18.51 -14.73
N LEU A 515 -8.82 -17.90 -15.92
CA LEU A 515 -8.32 -18.47 -17.17
C LEU A 515 -6.77 -18.47 -17.22
N ASN A 516 -6.19 -17.34 -16.82
CA ASN A 516 -4.78 -17.11 -16.54
C ASN A 516 -4.69 -16.47 -15.14
N PRO A 517 -3.80 -16.90 -14.24
CA PRO A 517 -3.75 -16.34 -12.89
C PRO A 517 -3.32 -14.87 -12.84
N LYS A 518 -4.01 -14.05 -12.05
CA LYS A 518 -3.71 -12.61 -11.93
C LYS A 518 -2.31 -12.30 -11.39
N THR A 519 -1.84 -11.09 -11.70
CA THR A 519 -0.55 -10.53 -11.28
C THR A 519 -0.73 -9.13 -10.67
N LEU A 520 -1.56 -9.02 -9.63
CA LEU A 520 -1.95 -7.78 -8.93
C LEU A 520 -0.78 -6.91 -8.44
N THR A 521 0.37 -7.55 -8.24
CA THR A 521 1.63 -6.92 -7.88
C THR A 521 2.19 -6.08 -9.02
N SER A 522 2.00 -6.46 -10.28
CA SER A 522 2.53 -5.72 -11.43
C SER A 522 1.79 -4.43 -11.79
N GLY A 523 0.62 -4.15 -11.18
CA GLY A 523 -0.29 -3.08 -11.60
C GLY A 523 -1.05 -3.37 -12.90
N LEU A 524 -0.70 -4.45 -13.60
CA LEU A 524 -1.38 -4.97 -14.78
C LEU A 524 -2.09 -6.28 -14.40
N ASP A 525 -3.14 -6.14 -13.58
CA ASP A 525 -3.76 -7.18 -12.76
C ASP A 525 -4.10 -8.48 -13.51
N ASP A 526 -4.71 -8.40 -14.70
CA ASP A 526 -5.16 -9.54 -15.50
C ASP A 526 -4.37 -9.74 -16.80
N TYR A 527 -3.27 -9.02 -17.01
CA TYR A 527 -2.40 -9.17 -18.18
C TYR A 527 -1.91 -10.63 -18.30
N PRO A 528 -2.19 -11.34 -19.42
CA PRO A 528 -1.80 -12.74 -19.60
C PRO A 528 -0.28 -12.98 -19.48
N ARG A 529 0.12 -13.74 -18.45
CA ARG A 529 1.51 -14.20 -18.25
C ARG A 529 1.61 -15.73 -18.36
N ALA A 530 2.65 -16.35 -17.80
CA ALA A 530 2.81 -17.81 -17.81
C ALA A 530 1.56 -18.48 -17.20
N SER A 531 1.03 -19.52 -17.85
CA SER A 531 -0.30 -20.03 -17.48
C SER A 531 -0.26 -20.95 -16.26
N HIS A 532 0.91 -21.43 -15.84
CA HIS A 532 1.11 -22.26 -14.65
C HIS A 532 2.24 -21.65 -13.79
N PRO A 533 1.93 -20.66 -12.93
CA PRO A 533 2.94 -19.82 -12.25
C PRO A 533 3.95 -20.61 -11.39
N ASN A 534 5.23 -20.25 -11.48
CA ASN A 534 6.32 -20.91 -10.74
C ASN A 534 7.62 -20.06 -10.68
N ASP A 535 8.65 -20.59 -10.02
CA ASP A 535 9.97 -19.96 -9.82
C ASP A 535 10.86 -19.89 -11.08
N GLU A 536 10.39 -20.42 -12.21
CA GLU A 536 11.04 -20.30 -13.53
C GLU A 536 10.58 -19.06 -14.32
N GLU A 537 9.61 -18.30 -13.79
CA GLU A 537 9.09 -17.10 -14.44
C GLU A 537 10.13 -15.98 -14.53
N ARG A 538 10.04 -15.19 -15.60
CA ARG A 538 10.87 -14.01 -15.85
C ARG A 538 10.00 -12.92 -16.46
N HIS A 539 9.83 -11.82 -15.75
CA HIS A 539 8.91 -10.74 -16.14
C HIS A 539 9.68 -9.55 -16.71
N VAL A 540 9.43 -9.23 -17.99
CA VAL A 540 10.24 -8.24 -18.73
C VAL A 540 9.95 -6.80 -18.27
N ASP A 541 8.70 -6.51 -17.88
CA ASP A 541 8.31 -5.25 -17.26
C ASP A 541 9.07 -4.99 -15.95
N LEU A 542 9.17 -5.99 -15.07
CA LEU A 542 9.91 -5.86 -13.81
C LEU A 542 11.42 -5.70 -14.05
N ARG A 543 12.01 -6.41 -15.03
CA ARG A 543 13.41 -6.19 -15.43
C ARG A 543 13.65 -4.74 -15.90
N CYS A 544 12.71 -4.16 -16.64
CA CYS A 544 12.78 -2.77 -17.09
C CYS A 544 12.56 -1.77 -15.94
N TRP A 545 11.70 -2.06 -14.96
CA TRP A 545 11.58 -1.26 -13.73
C TRP A 545 12.87 -1.26 -12.90
N MET A 546 13.55 -2.41 -12.77
CA MET A 546 14.83 -2.51 -12.08
C MET A 546 15.93 -1.74 -12.80
N LEU A 547 15.95 -1.73 -14.14
CA LEU A 547 16.84 -0.88 -14.93
C LEU A 547 16.59 0.62 -14.65
N LEU A 548 15.33 1.07 -14.68
CA LEU A 548 14.97 2.45 -14.35
C LEU A 548 15.46 2.85 -12.94
N ALA A 549 15.16 2.01 -11.94
CA ALA A 549 15.50 2.26 -10.55
C ALA A 549 17.02 2.31 -10.32
N THR A 550 17.77 1.37 -10.91
CA THR A 550 19.24 1.36 -10.86
C THR A 550 19.81 2.63 -11.48
N ASN A 551 19.32 3.02 -12.67
CA ASN A 551 19.79 4.22 -13.36
C ASN A 551 19.47 5.50 -12.58
N CYS A 552 18.29 5.59 -11.95
CA CYS A 552 17.93 6.73 -11.10
C CYS A 552 18.86 6.84 -9.88
N ILE A 553 19.09 5.75 -9.14
CA ILE A 553 19.97 5.75 -7.98
C ILE A 553 21.42 6.07 -8.38
N ARG A 554 21.90 5.50 -9.49
CA ARG A 554 23.23 5.80 -10.06
C ARG A 554 23.39 7.30 -10.33
N SER A 555 22.42 7.94 -10.98
CA SER A 555 22.51 9.38 -11.27
C SER A 555 22.32 10.29 -10.06
N ILE A 556 21.66 9.84 -8.99
CA ILE A 556 21.70 10.54 -7.69
C ILE A 556 23.10 10.42 -7.06
N ALA A 557 23.73 9.23 -7.10
CA ALA A 557 25.08 9.03 -6.59
C ALA A 557 26.14 9.84 -7.38
N GLU A 558 26.03 9.87 -8.72
CA GLU A 558 26.82 10.72 -9.63
C GLU A 558 26.69 12.20 -9.24
N PHE A 559 25.45 12.68 -9.05
CA PHE A 559 25.16 14.07 -8.68
C PHE A 559 25.72 14.46 -7.30
N LEU A 560 25.52 13.60 -6.30
CA LEU A 560 26.01 13.76 -4.93
C LEU A 560 27.50 13.42 -4.76
N LYS A 561 28.18 12.97 -5.83
CA LYS A 561 29.62 12.63 -5.89
C LYS A 561 30.02 11.53 -4.89
N MET A 562 29.18 10.51 -4.75
CA MET A 562 29.28 9.48 -3.71
C MET A 562 30.26 8.33 -4.05
N ASP A 563 31.56 8.63 -4.15
CA ASP A 563 32.61 7.62 -4.36
C ASP A 563 32.54 6.52 -3.28
N SER A 564 31.97 5.38 -3.65
CA SER A 564 31.62 4.31 -2.72
C SER A 564 31.61 2.95 -3.43
N ALA A 565 31.71 1.87 -2.65
CA ALA A 565 31.55 0.52 -3.21
C ALA A 565 30.14 0.31 -3.79
N LEU A 566 29.12 0.85 -3.10
CA LEU A 566 27.70 0.79 -3.48
C LEU A 566 27.42 1.46 -4.84
N GLU A 567 28.01 2.64 -5.09
CA GLU A 567 27.96 3.31 -6.39
C GLU A 567 28.49 2.41 -7.51
N LYS A 568 29.63 1.73 -7.27
CA LYS A 568 30.29 0.85 -8.26
C LYS A 568 29.49 -0.42 -8.53
N ASP A 569 28.79 -0.95 -7.53
CA ASP A 569 27.82 -2.02 -7.71
C ASP A 569 26.61 -1.56 -8.55
N TYR A 570 26.13 -0.32 -8.36
CA TYR A 570 25.07 0.25 -9.22
C TYR A 570 25.52 0.53 -10.66
N TYR A 571 26.76 0.96 -10.89
CA TYR A 571 27.33 1.00 -12.25
C TYR A 571 27.36 -0.38 -12.89
N LYS A 572 27.84 -1.41 -12.17
CA LYS A 572 27.88 -2.79 -12.67
C LYS A 572 26.47 -3.28 -13.03
N MET A 573 25.51 -3.12 -12.13
CA MET A 573 24.13 -3.58 -12.32
C MET A 573 23.40 -2.80 -13.42
N SER A 574 23.61 -1.48 -13.51
CA SER A 574 23.11 -0.64 -14.60
C SER A 574 23.59 -1.16 -15.96
N ASN A 575 24.89 -1.48 -16.08
CA ASN A 575 25.46 -2.06 -17.30
C ASN A 575 24.90 -3.45 -17.60
N GLN A 576 24.75 -4.34 -16.60
CA GLN A 576 24.19 -5.68 -16.76
C GLN A 576 22.70 -5.66 -17.21
N LEU A 577 21.91 -4.73 -16.67
CA LEU A 577 20.50 -4.60 -17.04
C LEU A 577 20.31 -3.84 -18.37
N SER A 578 21.22 -2.94 -18.72
CA SER A 578 21.23 -2.23 -20.02
C SER A 578 21.74 -3.09 -21.19
N ASP A 579 22.34 -4.26 -20.94
CA ASP A 579 22.88 -5.08 -22.02
C ASP A 579 21.76 -5.63 -22.94
N PHE A 580 21.74 -5.10 -24.15
CA PHE A 580 20.77 -5.43 -25.20
C PHE A 580 20.88 -6.89 -25.65
N GLY A 581 22.09 -7.45 -25.66
CA GLY A 581 22.31 -8.87 -26.02
C GLY A 581 21.64 -9.81 -25.02
N THR A 582 21.82 -9.56 -23.73
CA THR A 582 21.20 -10.30 -22.63
C THR A 582 19.68 -10.09 -22.59
N LEU A 583 19.20 -8.86 -22.79
CA LEU A 583 17.76 -8.59 -22.91
C LEU A 583 17.11 -9.43 -24.02
N ASN A 584 17.69 -9.41 -25.23
CA ASN A 584 17.16 -10.18 -26.35
C ASN A 584 17.20 -11.69 -26.05
N LYS A 585 18.33 -12.21 -25.57
CA LYS A 585 18.51 -13.63 -25.20
C LYS A 585 17.50 -14.13 -24.15
N LEU A 586 17.00 -13.24 -23.27
CA LEU A 586 16.06 -13.60 -22.22
C LEU A 586 14.58 -13.45 -22.63
N HIS A 587 14.26 -12.51 -23.53
CA HIS A 587 12.89 -12.03 -23.71
C HIS A 587 12.44 -11.80 -25.17
N LEU A 588 13.32 -11.73 -26.17
CA LEU A 588 12.92 -11.46 -27.56
C LEU A 588 12.46 -12.74 -28.26
N ASP A 589 11.30 -12.71 -28.92
CA ASP A 589 10.98 -13.67 -29.98
C ASP A 589 11.44 -13.11 -31.33
N ASP A 590 12.45 -13.75 -31.94
CA ASP A 590 13.06 -13.31 -33.21
C ASP A 590 12.11 -13.39 -34.43
N LYS A 591 10.98 -14.11 -34.34
CA LYS A 591 10.02 -14.28 -35.46
C LYS A 591 8.93 -13.22 -35.43
N ILE A 592 8.46 -12.86 -34.24
CA ILE A 592 7.44 -11.84 -34.01
C ILE A 592 8.09 -10.45 -33.89
N GLY A 593 9.35 -10.38 -33.43
CA GLY A 593 10.07 -9.12 -33.24
C GLY A 593 9.60 -8.34 -32.00
N ALA A 594 9.08 -9.05 -31.00
CA ALA A 594 8.50 -8.48 -29.78
C ALA A 594 9.09 -9.14 -28.52
N TYR A 595 9.06 -8.42 -27.40
CA TYR A 595 9.53 -8.91 -26.10
C TYR A 595 8.41 -9.55 -25.30
N PHE A 596 8.72 -10.66 -24.61
CA PHE A 596 7.76 -11.44 -23.85
C PHE A 596 8.30 -11.84 -22.47
N ASP A 597 7.38 -12.12 -21.56
CA ASP A 597 7.68 -12.87 -20.34
C ASP A 597 8.09 -14.31 -20.70
N TYR A 598 8.88 -14.95 -19.83
CA TYR A 598 9.23 -16.37 -19.93
C TYR A 598 8.61 -17.13 -18.76
N GLY A 599 8.16 -18.37 -18.96
CA GLY A 599 7.71 -19.23 -17.88
C GLY A 599 6.99 -20.50 -18.34
N ASN A 600 6.38 -21.21 -17.39
CA ASN A 600 5.66 -22.45 -17.67
C ASN A 600 4.28 -22.18 -18.27
N HIS A 601 4.16 -22.29 -19.60
CA HIS A 601 3.01 -21.79 -20.35
C HIS A 601 2.44 -22.83 -21.33
N THR A 602 1.13 -22.71 -21.57
CA THR A 602 0.35 -23.36 -22.64
C THR A 602 -0.83 -22.45 -22.94
N GLU A 603 -1.07 -22.17 -24.22
CA GLU A 603 -2.27 -21.45 -24.69
C GLU A 603 -3.54 -22.30 -24.58
N LYS A 604 -3.40 -23.63 -24.46
CA LYS A 604 -4.54 -24.56 -24.57
C LYS A 604 -5.22 -24.71 -23.21
N VAL A 605 -5.68 -23.58 -22.68
CA VAL A 605 -6.52 -23.47 -21.49
C VAL A 605 -7.86 -22.87 -21.88
N ARG A 606 -8.94 -23.27 -21.20
CA ARG A 606 -10.26 -22.66 -21.36
C ARG A 606 -11.03 -22.64 -20.04
N LEU A 607 -12.04 -21.78 -19.95
CA LEU A 607 -13.08 -21.92 -18.94
C LEU A 607 -14.20 -22.80 -19.50
N ARG A 608 -14.73 -23.71 -18.68
CA ARG A 608 -15.78 -24.67 -19.03
C ARG A 608 -16.76 -24.79 -17.87
N TRP A 609 -18.05 -24.90 -18.18
CA TRP A 609 -19.07 -25.20 -17.18
C TRP A 609 -19.03 -26.67 -16.79
N TYR A 610 -19.00 -26.92 -15.48
CA TYR A 610 -19.18 -28.24 -14.87
C TYR A 610 -20.39 -28.17 -13.93
N ASP A 611 -21.26 -29.18 -13.99
CA ASP A 611 -22.27 -29.38 -12.95
C ASP A 611 -21.58 -30.06 -11.74
N VAL A 612 -21.52 -29.35 -10.62
CA VAL A 612 -20.90 -29.77 -9.36
C VAL A 612 -22.02 -30.09 -8.36
N GLN A 613 -21.97 -31.27 -7.75
CA GLN A 613 -22.91 -31.62 -6.68
C GLN A 613 -22.40 -31.09 -5.33
N ASP A 614 -23.15 -30.20 -4.71
CA ASP A 614 -22.93 -29.74 -3.33
C ASP A 614 -24.07 -30.28 -2.44
N ARG A 615 -23.79 -31.38 -1.74
CA ARG A 615 -24.78 -32.15 -0.97
C ARG A 615 -25.96 -32.58 -1.86
N ASP A 616 -27.10 -31.94 -1.71
CA ASP A 616 -28.37 -32.25 -2.38
C ASP A 616 -28.70 -31.28 -3.52
N THR A 617 -27.86 -30.25 -3.77
CA THR A 617 -28.06 -29.29 -4.87
C THR A 617 -26.98 -29.40 -5.94
N MET A 618 -27.42 -29.47 -7.19
CA MET A 618 -26.55 -29.36 -8.37
C MET A 618 -26.33 -27.88 -8.67
N ARG A 619 -25.08 -27.42 -8.62
CA ARG A 619 -24.67 -26.05 -8.96
C ARG A 619 -23.72 -26.07 -10.15
N ARG A 620 -23.88 -25.12 -11.09
CA ARG A 620 -22.91 -24.95 -12.18
C ARG A 620 -21.75 -24.08 -11.73
N GLU A 621 -20.54 -24.57 -11.90
CA GLU A 621 -19.31 -23.80 -11.73
C GLU A 621 -18.58 -23.65 -13.06
N LEU A 622 -18.09 -22.44 -13.32
CA LEU A 622 -17.22 -22.15 -14.45
C LEU A 622 -15.78 -22.38 -13.98
N LEU A 623 -15.17 -23.47 -14.43
CA LEU A 623 -13.85 -23.91 -13.99
C LEU A 623 -12.87 -23.98 -15.16
N ARG A 624 -11.59 -23.86 -14.83
CA ARG A 624 -10.45 -23.89 -15.74
C ARG A 624 -10.10 -25.32 -16.15
N GLU A 625 -9.98 -25.55 -17.45
CA GLU A 625 -9.60 -26.83 -18.06
C GLU A 625 -8.33 -26.65 -18.90
N THR A 626 -7.24 -27.33 -18.53
CA THR A 626 -5.97 -27.36 -19.29
C THR A 626 -5.99 -28.55 -20.24
N LEU A 627 -5.96 -28.28 -21.55
CA LEU A 627 -6.13 -29.26 -22.64
C LEU A 627 -4.80 -29.82 -23.17
N GLN A 628 -3.67 -29.15 -22.90
CA GLN A 628 -2.32 -29.58 -23.25
C GLN A 628 -1.37 -29.21 -22.10
N PRO A 629 -0.45 -30.11 -21.67
CA PRO A 629 0.53 -29.79 -20.64
C PRO A 629 1.37 -28.54 -20.97
N PRO A 630 1.68 -27.68 -19.98
CA PRO A 630 2.55 -26.52 -20.17
C PRO A 630 4.01 -26.91 -20.38
N GLN A 631 4.78 -25.99 -20.96
CA GLN A 631 6.21 -26.09 -21.19
C GLN A 631 6.89 -24.75 -20.88
N LEU A 632 8.18 -24.76 -20.55
CA LEU A 632 8.97 -23.54 -20.32
C LEU A 632 9.28 -22.85 -21.67
N GLN A 633 8.66 -21.70 -21.92
CA GLN A 633 8.76 -20.96 -23.18
C GLN A 633 8.52 -19.45 -22.96
N LEU A 634 8.77 -18.65 -23.99
CA LEU A 634 8.26 -17.27 -24.06
C LEU A 634 6.72 -17.32 -24.13
N VAL A 635 6.06 -16.42 -23.41
CA VAL A 635 4.60 -16.28 -23.37
C VAL A 635 4.17 -15.39 -24.54
N PRO A 636 3.50 -15.92 -25.58
CA PRO A 636 3.32 -15.21 -26.85
C PRO A 636 2.17 -14.18 -26.78
N HIS A 637 2.26 -13.20 -25.88
CA HIS A 637 1.24 -12.18 -25.67
C HIS A 637 1.78 -10.76 -25.87
N VAL A 638 1.49 -10.21 -27.05
CA VAL A 638 1.75 -8.80 -27.41
C VAL A 638 0.75 -7.88 -26.70
N GLY A 639 1.26 -6.79 -26.14
CA GLY A 639 0.52 -5.83 -25.32
C GLY A 639 1.47 -4.94 -24.53
N TYR A 640 0.98 -4.23 -23.50
CA TYR A 640 1.78 -3.24 -22.75
C TYR A 640 3.11 -3.81 -22.21
N VAL A 641 3.13 -5.05 -21.69
CA VAL A 641 4.38 -5.68 -21.18
C VAL A 641 5.45 -5.80 -22.27
N SER A 642 5.06 -6.14 -23.51
CA SER A 642 5.99 -6.24 -24.65
C SER A 642 6.63 -4.92 -25.08
N LEU A 643 6.06 -3.79 -24.65
CA LEU A 643 6.52 -2.43 -24.95
C LEU A 643 7.46 -1.87 -23.87
N PHE A 644 7.62 -2.51 -22.70
CA PHE A 644 8.45 -1.97 -21.61
C PHE A 644 9.91 -1.68 -22.00
N PRO A 645 10.60 -2.54 -22.77
CA PRO A 645 11.93 -2.22 -23.28
C PRO A 645 12.01 -0.95 -24.12
N PHE A 646 10.96 -0.62 -24.87
CA PHE A 646 10.87 0.64 -25.62
C PHE A 646 10.56 1.81 -24.67
N MET A 647 9.51 1.70 -23.85
CA MET A 647 9.07 2.77 -22.94
C MET A 647 10.14 3.17 -21.91
N MET A 648 11.00 2.24 -21.49
CA MET A 648 12.10 2.48 -20.55
C MET A 648 13.46 2.77 -21.23
N GLY A 649 13.51 2.86 -22.56
CA GLY A 649 14.73 3.22 -23.30
C GLY A 649 15.82 2.15 -23.33
N ALA A 650 15.45 0.87 -23.18
CA ALA A 650 16.38 -0.27 -23.19
C ALA A 650 16.70 -0.80 -24.61
N ILE A 651 15.98 -0.33 -25.64
CA ILE A 651 16.25 -0.66 -27.05
C ILE A 651 17.14 0.45 -27.67
N PRO A 652 18.29 0.12 -28.28
CA PRO A 652 19.13 1.10 -28.98
C PRO A 652 18.39 1.80 -30.13
N PRO A 653 18.63 3.11 -30.37
CA PRO A 653 17.87 3.91 -31.34
C PRO A 653 18.10 3.53 -32.82
N VAL A 654 19.07 2.66 -33.11
CA VAL A 654 19.38 2.17 -34.47
C VAL A 654 19.44 0.64 -34.42
N CYS A 655 18.27 0.00 -34.40
CA CYS A 655 18.13 -1.46 -34.39
C CYS A 655 16.88 -1.90 -35.17
N SER A 656 16.93 -3.08 -35.80
CA SER A 656 15.78 -3.69 -36.48
C SER A 656 14.63 -4.01 -35.53
N VAL A 657 14.91 -4.40 -34.29
CA VAL A 657 13.89 -4.68 -33.27
C VAL A 657 13.08 -3.42 -32.93
N LEU A 658 13.70 -2.24 -32.93
CA LEU A 658 12.99 -0.98 -32.73
C LEU A 658 11.96 -0.73 -33.84
N LEU A 659 12.30 -1.06 -35.10
CA LEU A 659 11.36 -0.94 -36.21
C LEU A 659 10.16 -1.90 -36.03
N SER A 660 10.40 -3.15 -35.64
CA SER A 660 9.31 -4.11 -35.34
C SER A 660 8.39 -3.63 -34.22
N VAL A 661 8.96 -3.10 -33.13
CA VAL A 661 8.18 -2.54 -32.01
C VAL A 661 7.39 -1.30 -32.43
N CYS A 662 7.98 -0.39 -33.21
CA CYS A 662 7.27 0.77 -33.76
C CYS A 662 6.17 0.38 -34.76
N LEU A 663 6.32 -0.72 -35.51
CA LEU A 663 5.27 -1.25 -36.38
C LEU A 663 4.16 -1.96 -35.60
N SER A 664 4.43 -2.53 -34.42
CA SER A 664 3.39 -3.08 -33.54
C SER A 664 2.57 -2.03 -32.77
N LEU A 665 2.92 -0.74 -32.93
CA LEU A 665 2.22 0.42 -32.38
C LEU A 665 1.35 1.15 -33.43
N GLN A 666 1.27 0.64 -34.67
CA GLN A 666 0.51 1.21 -35.79
C GLN A 666 -0.69 0.34 -36.17
#